data_AF-A0AAN6K8M4-F1
#
_entry.id   AF-A0AAN6K8M4-F1
#
_cell.length_a   1.000
_cell.length_b   1.000
_cell.length_c   1.000
_cell.angle_alpha   90.00
_cell.angle_beta   90.00
_cell.angle_gamma   90.00
#
_symmetry.space_group_name_H-M   'P 1'
#
loop_
_entity.id
_entity.type
_entity.pdbx_description
1 polymer ?
#
loop_
_entity_poly.entity_id
_entity_poly.type
_entity_poly.pdbx_seq_one_letter_code
_entity_poly.pdbx_strand_id
1 'polypeptide(L)'
;MAEAESAPTAVSKPTTNGESSPFQLDIQKLHGLPSEQQSLYLLTFTADLVQHVEELDAEGATREQAALKKELLQIVDLSSPSPTRVIRNNLRLCFAGIFTKGNRKLLYESINDLVAIVQGGKDKDVRAKHAAVACLGALFEAAGDSAVSLSPLACTAILKSLKTASNDTGFRSAIFKSLGRISEGIVAALDEDVARSIWKQARNAASGEKSLLVQASACWCLEQLVRHTTYFDNSNDFDKLQTVLYRAIESSSAPVRHAAASCLAAELVKSFSESPSKDAVPRIRKPRKSKKAAKGEELDEELERASSPAPDKPATALSYTMAEMLRILSTHYCRSTTTNKARAGIAVCYIKVFKALGESVLEKSFNDIARHLFTDILSHPSLLYNKYRQAISRKFIRIILERVIGKSLGETAQVNACRFLINDIIKDYPQAIKERPEPNKYTLVSALSAVTALIGYLDAAIGSIADACREALLQVLQHPSFTVQVHASKALRAFVLACPQQLLPTVSICMNSVNRELNLLAGPRQAPRRCIGYAHGLAAVLSTSSRHPLYGSVDVYARVLQQATNLLKTSGSSDLRVSSCQLQVAWIMIGGLMSLGPNFVKIHLPQLMLLWKNALPRPVPKENMSQRNMIELSYLAHVRECALGSIRAFLMFNQRLLTSDVSKRLSAMLENTVAFLQSLPEKKVSDDPTNRLSPALQLQDYEVMVRRRLFQDFSLLLRLSPVGTMETTAHSTVLPLAVASFSDADYFAPSSLSAAIASAAAAFETIWDVGDNYAFGLTGLVRGLSVIDPVSGRTQRHWSSRQEFEDEVNDTILLPIGSGLEYDATSTYLPDVEDREPKPAATGAVDAAISAFALCLPLQAPRVQEGALEQIASSLSAFSLQKDPARKSAITVNVALALHAACKVATGDGDVAKGDLRSAATEKALQALLHSCVKDPDERVRSLAARAIGDLCRSSGNALTAAEVTYLTETIVKDREPH
;
A
#
# COMPACT_ATOMS: atom_id res chain seq x y z
N MET A 1 -3.70 -24.75 36.67
CA MET A 1 -3.92 -24.58 38.12
C MET A 1 -2.71 -23.87 38.70
N ALA A 2 -2.82 -22.55 38.81
CA ALA A 2 -1.98 -21.69 39.63
C ALA A 2 -2.91 -20.53 39.99
N GLU A 3 -3.23 -20.42 41.28
CA GLU A 3 -4.13 -19.43 41.85
C GLU A 3 -3.57 -18.03 41.63
N ALA A 4 -4.35 -17.17 40.98
CA ALA A 4 -4.08 -15.74 40.92
C ALA A 4 -4.65 -15.10 42.19
N GLU A 5 -3.77 -14.55 43.02
CA GLU A 5 -4.12 -13.73 44.18
C GLU A 5 -5.03 -12.56 43.74
N SER A 6 -6.19 -12.46 44.38
CA SER A 6 -7.14 -11.37 44.23
C SER A 6 -6.54 -10.06 44.77
N ALA A 7 -6.38 -9.07 43.90
CA ALA A 7 -6.12 -7.69 44.33
C ALA A 7 -7.29 -7.17 45.19
N PRO A 8 -7.04 -6.37 46.24
CA PRO A 8 -8.09 -5.96 47.17
C PRO A 8 -9.02 -4.94 46.50
N THR A 9 -10.32 -5.24 46.53
CA THR A 9 -11.39 -4.28 46.23
C THR A 9 -11.32 -3.12 47.21
N ALA A 10 -10.93 -1.93 46.73
CA ALA A 10 -11.01 -0.71 47.50
C ALA A 10 -12.49 -0.31 47.66
N VAL A 11 -13.11 -0.73 48.75
CA VAL A 11 -14.40 -0.22 49.18
C VAL A 11 -14.23 1.23 49.60
N SER A 12 -14.84 2.17 48.86
CA SER A 12 -14.89 3.57 49.22
C SER A 12 -15.62 3.74 50.55
N LYS A 13 -14.96 4.38 51.52
CA LYS A 13 -15.56 4.77 52.80
C LYS A 13 -16.61 5.87 52.58
N PRO A 14 -17.69 5.90 53.38
CA PRO A 14 -18.67 7.00 53.32
C PRO A 14 -18.01 8.29 53.81
N THR A 15 -18.04 9.33 52.98
CA THR A 15 -17.53 10.66 53.31
C THR A 15 -18.51 11.41 54.22
N THR A 16 -18.20 11.44 55.52
CA THR A 16 -18.77 12.40 56.47
C THR A 16 -18.03 13.73 56.33
N ASN A 17 -18.61 14.68 55.58
CA ASN A 17 -18.48 16.14 55.73
C ASN A 17 -18.87 16.85 54.41
N GLY A 18 -20.17 16.99 54.11
CA GLY A 18 -20.70 18.03 53.20
C GLY A 18 -20.09 18.23 51.80
N GLU A 19 -19.16 17.40 51.35
CA GLU A 19 -18.53 17.46 50.04
C GLU A 19 -19.52 16.92 49.01
N SER A 20 -19.75 17.70 47.95
CA SER A 20 -20.54 17.29 46.79
C SER A 20 -20.10 15.91 46.31
N SER A 21 -21.07 15.07 45.88
CA SER A 21 -20.80 13.77 45.26
C SER A 21 -19.62 13.87 44.28
N PRO A 22 -18.69 12.88 44.24
CA PRO A 22 -17.52 12.93 43.37
C PRO A 22 -17.87 13.05 41.87
N PHE A 23 -19.14 12.82 41.51
CA PHE A 23 -19.67 12.90 40.16
C PHE A 23 -20.57 14.12 39.91
N GLN A 24 -20.38 15.20 40.68
CA GLN A 24 -21.03 16.50 40.46
C GLN A 24 -19.97 17.57 40.15
N LEU A 25 -20.14 18.31 39.04
CA LEU A 25 -19.15 19.31 38.62
C LEU A 25 -19.24 20.55 39.51
N ASP A 26 -18.14 20.83 40.22
CA ASP A 26 -17.97 22.10 40.92
C ASP A 26 -17.67 23.23 39.91
N ILE A 27 -18.72 23.94 39.49
CA ILE A 27 -18.63 25.07 38.57
C ILE A 27 -17.85 26.24 39.19
N GLN A 28 -17.99 26.49 40.49
CA GLN A 28 -17.30 27.61 41.13
C GLN A 28 -15.78 27.38 41.11
N LYS A 29 -15.36 26.15 41.43
CA LYS A 29 -13.96 25.74 41.29
C LYS A 29 -13.51 25.81 39.84
N LEU A 30 -14.29 25.29 38.89
CA LEU A 30 -13.98 25.35 37.47
C LEU A 30 -13.74 26.78 36.99
N HIS A 31 -14.57 27.74 37.37
CA HIS A 31 -14.41 29.14 36.99
C HIS A 31 -13.35 29.88 37.81
N GLY A 32 -13.02 29.40 39.01
CA GLY A 32 -11.93 29.91 39.83
C GLY A 32 -10.53 29.49 39.35
N LEU A 33 -10.43 28.46 38.50
CA LEU A 33 -9.16 28.01 37.93
C LEU A 33 -8.65 28.94 36.80
N PRO A 34 -7.32 29.04 36.59
CA PRO A 34 -6.76 29.66 35.40
C PRO A 34 -7.32 29.05 34.11
N SER A 35 -7.56 29.86 33.07
CA SER A 35 -8.19 29.45 31.80
C SER A 35 -7.60 28.15 31.20
N GLU A 36 -6.27 28.01 31.23
CA GLU A 36 -5.54 26.84 30.74
C GLU A 36 -5.88 25.55 31.53
N GLN A 37 -6.17 25.68 32.83
CA GLN A 37 -6.51 24.57 33.72
C GLN A 37 -8.01 24.22 33.70
N GLN A 38 -8.89 25.17 33.34
CA GLN A 38 -10.34 24.93 33.27
C GLN A 38 -10.67 23.80 32.29
N SER A 39 -10.04 23.81 31.11
CA SER A 39 -10.27 22.80 30.07
C SER A 39 -9.80 21.40 30.50
N LEU A 40 -8.66 21.33 31.21
CA LEU A 40 -8.12 20.08 31.73
C LEU A 40 -9.01 19.53 32.84
N TYR A 41 -9.46 20.38 33.77
CA TYR A 41 -10.34 20.00 34.86
C TYR A 41 -11.66 19.39 34.34
N LEU A 42 -12.30 20.05 33.38
CA LEU A 42 -13.54 19.55 32.78
C LEU A 42 -13.32 18.24 32.00
N LEU A 43 -12.18 18.09 31.33
CA LEU A 43 -11.83 16.85 30.64
C LEU A 43 -11.66 15.70 31.63
N THR A 44 -10.88 15.90 32.70
CA THR A 44 -10.67 14.88 33.74
C THR A 44 -11.99 14.47 34.36
N PHE A 45 -12.81 15.45 34.79
CA PHE A 45 -14.12 15.16 35.38
C PHE A 45 -15.02 14.34 34.45
N THR A 46 -15.11 14.73 33.17
CA THR A 46 -15.95 13.97 32.22
C THR A 46 -15.38 12.61 31.84
N ALA A 47 -14.06 12.40 31.94
CA ALA A 47 -13.45 11.09 31.76
C ALA A 47 -13.75 10.16 32.95
N ASP A 48 -13.63 10.67 34.18
CA ASP A 48 -13.98 9.93 35.40
C ASP A 48 -15.48 9.58 35.40
N LEU A 49 -16.33 10.48 34.90
CA LEU A 49 -17.76 10.22 34.74
C LEU A 49 -18.04 9.08 33.75
N VAL A 50 -17.29 8.98 32.64
CA VAL A 50 -17.41 7.85 31.71
C VAL A 50 -17.03 6.55 32.40
N GLN A 51 -15.90 6.54 33.10
CA GLN A 51 -15.43 5.35 33.82
C GLN A 51 -16.48 4.89 34.86
N HIS A 52 -17.04 5.82 35.63
CA HIS A 52 -18.11 5.51 36.58
C HIS A 52 -19.33 4.89 35.90
N VAL A 53 -19.83 5.50 34.81
CA VAL A 53 -20.97 4.96 34.07
C VAL A 53 -20.69 3.57 33.47
N GLU A 54 -19.45 3.30 33.06
CA GLU A 54 -19.02 1.98 32.60
C GLU A 54 -18.99 0.93 33.72
N GLU A 55 -18.62 1.33 34.94
CA GLU A 55 -18.57 0.46 36.12
C GLU A 55 -19.95 0.18 36.75
N LEU A 56 -20.95 1.05 36.54
CA LEU A 56 -22.30 0.83 37.04
C LEU A 56 -22.95 -0.44 36.45
N ASP A 57 -23.62 -1.22 37.29
CA ASP A 57 -24.55 -2.27 36.88
C ASP A 57 -25.95 -1.68 36.57
N ALA A 58 -26.92 -2.52 36.18
CA ALA A 58 -28.25 -2.05 35.80
C ALA A 58 -29.01 -1.37 36.96
N GLU A 59 -28.86 -1.89 38.18
CA GLU A 59 -29.48 -1.31 39.38
C GLU A 59 -28.84 0.02 39.76
N GLY A 60 -27.50 0.08 39.78
CA GLY A 60 -26.74 1.30 40.04
C GLY A 60 -27.01 2.38 38.99
N ALA A 61 -27.03 2.02 37.70
CA ALA A 61 -27.37 2.93 36.62
C ALA A 61 -28.80 3.49 36.77
N THR A 62 -29.75 2.67 37.21
CA THR A 62 -31.13 3.11 37.48
C THR A 62 -31.22 4.04 38.70
N ARG A 63 -30.48 3.73 39.77
CA ARG A 63 -30.47 4.51 41.02
C ARG A 63 -29.90 5.91 40.82
N GLU A 64 -28.82 6.03 40.05
CA GLU A 64 -28.08 7.28 39.85
C GLU A 64 -28.51 8.04 38.57
N GLN A 65 -29.38 7.45 37.76
CA GLN A 65 -29.74 7.92 36.43
C GLN A 65 -30.21 9.39 36.40
N ALA A 66 -31.08 9.78 37.33
CA ALA A 66 -31.63 11.13 37.37
C ALA A 66 -30.56 12.19 37.71
N ALA A 67 -29.66 11.85 38.64
CA ALA A 67 -28.56 12.72 39.04
C ALA A 67 -27.55 12.88 37.88
N LEU A 68 -27.15 11.76 37.26
CA LEU A 68 -26.24 11.75 36.13
C LEU A 68 -26.83 12.47 34.91
N LYS A 69 -28.12 12.28 34.60
CA LYS A 69 -28.83 13.03 33.55
C LYS A 69 -28.70 14.54 33.76
N LYS A 70 -29.00 15.01 34.98
CA LYS A 70 -28.95 16.43 35.33
C LYS A 70 -27.54 17.00 35.15
N GLU A 71 -26.54 16.27 35.63
CA GLU A 71 -25.13 16.64 35.50
C GLU A 71 -24.71 16.74 34.03
N LEU A 72 -25.05 15.73 33.21
CA LEU A 72 -24.73 15.74 31.79
C LEU A 72 -25.38 16.92 31.05
N LEU A 73 -26.65 17.25 31.35
CA LEU A 73 -27.31 18.41 30.75
C LEU A 73 -26.67 19.73 31.17
N GLN A 74 -26.23 19.85 32.43
CA GLN A 74 -25.51 21.03 32.93
C GLN A 74 -24.19 21.24 32.17
N ILE A 75 -23.47 20.16 31.86
CA ILE A 75 -22.21 20.23 31.11
C ILE A 75 -22.45 20.49 29.62
N VAL A 76 -23.50 19.90 29.03
CA VAL A 76 -23.90 20.20 27.63
C VAL A 76 -24.18 21.69 27.45
N ASP A 77 -24.77 22.33 28.46
CA ASP A 77 -25.17 23.75 28.41
C ASP A 77 -24.14 24.73 28.97
N LEU A 78 -22.94 24.25 29.32
CA LEU A 78 -21.90 25.06 29.95
C LEU A 78 -21.34 26.11 28.97
N SER A 79 -21.42 27.39 29.35
CA SER A 79 -20.98 28.50 28.49
C SER A 79 -19.45 28.65 28.45
N SER A 80 -18.76 28.35 29.56
CA SER A 80 -17.30 28.39 29.65
C SER A 80 -16.79 27.42 30.71
N PRO A 81 -15.71 26.64 30.44
CA PRO A 81 -15.18 26.36 29.12
C PRO A 81 -16.17 25.53 28.30
N SER A 82 -16.39 25.91 27.04
CA SER A 82 -17.34 25.20 26.17
C SER A 82 -16.88 23.76 25.87
N PRO A 83 -17.78 22.77 25.75
CA PRO A 83 -17.41 21.38 25.47
C PRO A 83 -16.58 21.21 24.20
N THR A 84 -15.35 20.70 24.33
CA THR A 84 -14.47 20.35 23.20
C THR A 84 -14.88 19.02 22.55
N ARG A 85 -14.22 18.61 21.46
CA ARG A 85 -14.52 17.32 20.79
C ARG A 85 -14.43 16.12 21.74
N VAL A 86 -13.42 16.09 22.62
CA VAL A 86 -13.21 14.98 23.55
C VAL A 86 -14.28 14.99 24.64
N ILE A 87 -14.59 16.15 25.19
CA ILE A 87 -15.67 16.31 26.18
C ILE A 87 -17.02 15.89 25.58
N ARG A 88 -17.36 16.33 24.37
CA ARG A 88 -18.59 15.88 23.66
C ARG A 88 -18.62 14.36 23.45
N ASN A 89 -17.47 13.73 23.24
CA ASN A 89 -17.37 12.27 23.16
C ASN A 89 -17.64 11.59 24.50
N ASN A 90 -17.13 12.14 25.61
CA ASN A 90 -17.41 11.62 26.95
C ASN A 90 -18.91 11.75 27.28
N LEU A 91 -19.49 12.94 27.06
CA LEU A 91 -20.92 13.19 27.31
C LEU A 91 -21.83 12.22 26.56
N ARG A 92 -21.58 11.98 25.28
CA ARG A 92 -22.39 11.03 24.49
C ARG A 92 -22.25 9.58 25.00
N LEU A 93 -21.06 9.18 25.48
CA LEU A 93 -20.84 7.85 26.04
C LEU A 93 -21.58 7.70 27.36
N CYS A 94 -21.56 8.71 28.23
CA CYS A 94 -22.33 8.71 29.46
C CYS A 94 -23.84 8.62 29.19
N PHE A 95 -24.38 9.45 28.29
CA PHE A 95 -25.80 9.37 27.89
C PHE A 95 -26.17 7.98 27.35
N ALA A 96 -25.35 7.41 26.47
CA ALA A 96 -25.58 6.06 25.96
C ALA A 96 -25.54 5.02 27.09
N GLY A 97 -24.53 5.06 27.96
CA GLY A 97 -24.35 4.11 29.04
C GLY A 97 -25.49 4.12 30.07
N ILE A 98 -25.90 5.29 30.56
CA ILE A 98 -26.97 5.40 31.56
C ILE A 98 -28.32 4.93 31.02
N PHE A 99 -28.59 5.08 29.72
CA PHE A 99 -29.85 4.64 29.12
C PHE A 99 -29.79 3.20 28.60
N THR A 100 -28.61 2.67 28.26
CA THR A 100 -28.45 1.25 27.91
C THR A 100 -28.67 0.35 29.13
N LYS A 101 -28.17 0.76 30.30
CA LYS A 101 -28.23 -0.02 31.55
C LYS A 101 -29.39 0.36 32.46
N GLY A 102 -29.77 1.63 32.48
CA GLY A 102 -30.78 2.18 33.38
C GLY A 102 -32.22 2.05 32.87
N ASN A 103 -33.15 2.70 33.56
CA ASN A 103 -34.57 2.68 33.23
C ASN A 103 -34.92 3.66 32.10
N ARG A 104 -35.85 3.28 31.22
CA ARG A 104 -36.34 4.13 30.12
C ARG A 104 -37.31 5.24 30.55
N LYS A 105 -37.75 5.31 31.82
CA LYS A 105 -38.70 6.33 32.33
C LYS A 105 -38.30 7.78 32.00
N LEU A 106 -37.01 8.11 32.09
CA LEU A 106 -36.49 9.46 31.85
C LEU A 106 -36.17 9.75 30.38
N LEU A 107 -36.38 8.78 29.48
CA LEU A 107 -35.93 8.87 28.10
C LEU A 107 -36.64 9.98 27.32
N TYR A 108 -37.98 10.02 27.38
CA TYR A 108 -38.78 11.04 26.70
C TYR A 108 -38.42 12.45 27.16
N GLU A 109 -38.27 12.64 28.47
CA GLU A 109 -37.86 13.93 29.04
C GLU A 109 -36.46 14.32 28.55
N SER A 110 -35.49 13.40 28.62
CA SER A 110 -34.11 13.66 28.19
C SER A 110 -33.99 13.99 26.70
N ILE A 111 -34.77 13.33 25.85
CA ILE A 111 -34.84 13.64 24.41
C ILE A 111 -35.38 15.05 24.21
N ASN A 112 -36.47 15.42 24.88
CA ASN A 112 -37.06 16.76 24.76
C ASN A 112 -36.11 17.85 25.28
N ASP A 113 -35.41 17.61 26.39
CA ASP A 113 -34.42 18.55 26.95
C ASP A 113 -33.29 18.82 25.93
N LEU A 114 -32.74 17.77 25.33
CA LEU A 114 -31.70 17.90 24.31
C LEU A 114 -32.22 18.58 23.04
N VAL A 115 -33.44 18.25 22.58
CA VAL A 115 -34.09 18.91 21.44
C VAL A 115 -34.30 20.40 21.70
N ALA A 116 -34.68 20.79 22.92
CA ALA A 116 -34.83 22.19 23.30
C ALA A 116 -33.52 22.96 23.18
N ILE A 117 -32.39 22.36 23.58
CA ILE A 117 -31.06 22.97 23.41
C ILE A 117 -30.74 23.12 21.91
N VAL A 118 -30.98 22.07 21.11
CA VAL A 118 -30.73 22.08 19.65
C VAL A 118 -31.55 23.18 18.94
N GLN A 119 -32.82 23.36 19.34
CA GLN A 119 -33.73 24.35 18.78
C GLN A 119 -33.59 25.76 19.41
N GLY A 120 -32.67 25.95 20.35
CA GLY A 120 -32.44 27.24 21.00
C GLY A 120 -32.24 28.39 20.00
N GLY A 121 -32.62 29.60 20.41
CA GLY A 121 -32.54 30.82 19.59
C GLY A 121 -31.12 31.18 19.12
N LYS A 122 -30.97 32.31 18.43
CA LYS A 122 -29.66 32.78 17.93
C LYS A 122 -28.65 33.05 19.06
N ASP A 123 -29.13 33.40 20.25
CA ASP A 123 -28.30 33.71 21.42
C ASP A 123 -27.72 32.47 22.10
N LYS A 124 -28.21 31.27 21.76
CA LYS A 124 -27.72 30.02 22.33
C LYS A 124 -26.40 29.62 21.66
N ASP A 125 -25.38 29.35 22.46
CA ASP A 125 -24.05 28.96 21.96
C ASP A 125 -24.13 27.77 20.99
N VAL A 126 -23.53 27.93 19.82
CA VAL A 126 -23.43 26.90 18.78
C VAL A 126 -22.73 25.65 19.31
N ARG A 127 -21.78 25.79 20.25
CA ARG A 127 -21.06 24.67 20.85
C ARG A 127 -21.95 23.83 21.76
N ALA A 128 -22.88 24.45 22.49
CA ALA A 128 -23.90 23.75 23.26
C ALA A 128 -24.87 23.00 22.34
N LYS A 129 -25.30 23.62 21.23
CA LYS A 129 -26.11 22.93 20.19
C LYS A 129 -25.37 21.72 19.59
N HIS A 130 -24.07 21.87 19.32
CA HIS A 130 -23.23 20.77 18.82
C HIS A 130 -23.15 19.63 19.83
N ALA A 131 -22.89 19.93 21.10
CA ALA A 131 -22.89 18.92 22.17
C ALA A 131 -24.24 18.21 22.28
N ALA A 132 -25.35 18.97 22.26
CA ALA A 132 -26.70 18.42 22.33
C ALA A 132 -27.03 17.51 21.14
N VAL A 133 -26.69 17.90 19.90
CA VAL A 133 -26.87 17.03 18.72
C VAL A 133 -26.11 15.71 18.88
N ALA A 134 -24.84 15.78 19.29
CA ALA A 134 -24.01 14.58 19.46
C ALA A 134 -24.54 13.62 20.53
N CYS A 135 -25.04 14.16 21.65
CA CYS A 135 -25.65 13.39 22.74
C CYS A 135 -27.00 12.81 22.32
N LEU A 136 -27.82 13.59 21.63
CA LEU A 136 -29.14 13.16 21.14
C LEU A 136 -29.02 11.97 20.18
N GLY A 137 -28.05 12.00 19.26
CA GLY A 137 -27.78 10.86 18.38
C GLY A 137 -27.40 9.59 19.14
N ALA A 138 -26.49 9.69 20.12
CA ALA A 138 -26.06 8.54 20.92
C ALA A 138 -27.16 8.01 21.86
N LEU A 139 -28.03 8.91 22.35
CA LEU A 139 -29.19 8.53 23.14
C LEU A 139 -30.18 7.68 22.33
N PHE A 140 -30.45 8.07 21.08
CA PHE A 140 -31.28 7.26 20.18
C PHE A 140 -30.61 5.96 19.75
N GLU A 141 -29.28 5.94 19.54
CA GLU A 141 -28.53 4.71 19.26
C GLU A 141 -28.70 3.68 20.39
N ALA A 142 -28.62 4.12 21.64
CA ALA A 142 -28.72 3.26 22.83
C ALA A 142 -30.17 2.89 23.23
N ALA A 143 -31.14 3.76 22.93
CA ALA A 143 -32.46 3.71 23.54
C ALA A 143 -33.63 4.12 22.65
N GLY A 144 -33.38 4.36 21.36
CA GLY A 144 -34.38 4.94 20.46
C GLY A 144 -35.57 4.04 20.18
N ASP A 145 -35.38 2.72 20.27
CA ASP A 145 -36.43 1.69 20.15
C ASP A 145 -37.63 1.95 21.08
N SER A 146 -37.36 2.50 22.27
CA SER A 146 -38.36 2.83 23.28
C SER A 146 -38.97 4.23 23.13
N ALA A 147 -38.49 5.04 22.18
CA ALA A 147 -38.91 6.44 21.96
C ALA A 147 -39.08 6.80 20.48
N VAL A 148 -39.47 5.82 19.64
CA VAL A 148 -39.67 5.99 18.18
C VAL A 148 -40.55 7.20 17.85
N SER A 149 -41.61 7.46 18.64
CA SER A 149 -42.54 8.56 18.40
C SER A 149 -41.91 9.95 18.45
N LEU A 150 -40.74 10.10 19.11
CA LEU A 150 -40.00 11.36 19.17
C LEU A 150 -38.96 11.51 18.04
N SER A 151 -38.69 10.46 17.27
CA SER A 151 -37.69 10.50 16.21
C SER A 151 -37.96 11.56 15.12
N PRO A 152 -39.21 11.83 14.66
CA PRO A 152 -39.44 12.85 13.64
C PRO A 152 -39.11 14.26 14.15
N LEU A 153 -39.43 14.54 15.42
CA LEU A 153 -39.11 15.80 16.10
C LEU A 153 -37.59 16.00 16.19
N ALA A 154 -36.88 14.99 16.67
CA ALA A 154 -35.43 15.02 16.84
C ALA A 154 -34.70 15.18 15.49
N CYS A 155 -35.04 14.36 14.49
CA CYS A 155 -34.43 14.42 13.16
C CYS A 155 -34.67 15.77 12.49
N THR A 156 -35.89 16.32 12.58
CA THR A 156 -36.21 17.64 12.01
C THR A 156 -35.43 18.76 12.70
N ALA A 157 -35.28 18.69 14.03
CA ALA A 157 -34.47 19.65 14.79
C ALA A 157 -33.00 19.61 14.34
N ILE A 158 -32.41 18.42 14.25
CA ILE A 158 -31.02 18.20 13.84
C ILE A 158 -30.79 18.66 12.39
N LEU A 159 -31.71 18.37 11.45
CA LEU A 159 -31.60 18.81 10.06
C LEU A 159 -31.62 20.34 9.93
N LYS A 160 -32.46 21.03 10.71
CA LYS A 160 -32.51 22.51 10.71
C LYS A 160 -31.19 23.12 11.20
N SER A 161 -30.45 22.43 12.07
CA SER A 161 -29.15 22.88 12.56
C SER A 161 -28.07 22.97 11.47
N LEU A 162 -28.27 22.38 10.28
CA LEU A 162 -27.33 22.54 9.15
C LEU A 162 -27.10 24.02 8.78
N LYS A 163 -28.15 24.85 8.88
CA LYS A 163 -28.04 26.29 8.62
C LYS A 163 -27.19 26.99 9.68
N THR A 164 -27.36 26.64 10.94
CA THR A 164 -26.56 27.17 12.07
C THR A 164 -25.12 26.68 12.02
N ALA A 165 -24.89 25.48 11.50
CA ALA A 165 -23.58 24.84 11.41
C ALA A 165 -22.78 25.24 10.14
N SER A 166 -23.26 26.17 9.31
CA SER A 166 -22.67 26.50 8.00
C SER A 166 -21.15 26.71 8.04
N ASN A 167 -20.65 27.39 9.07
CA ASN A 167 -19.23 27.70 9.27
C ASN A 167 -18.50 26.75 10.24
N ASP A 168 -19.17 25.74 10.80
CA ASP A 168 -18.58 24.75 11.72
C ASP A 168 -18.59 23.35 11.07
N THR A 169 -17.42 22.95 10.57
CA THR A 169 -17.20 21.62 9.99
C THR A 169 -17.45 20.47 10.97
N GLY A 170 -17.03 20.63 12.23
CA GLY A 170 -17.23 19.60 13.25
C GLY A 170 -18.72 19.41 13.53
N PHE A 171 -19.47 20.51 13.61
CA PHE A 171 -20.90 20.48 13.88
C PHE A 171 -21.68 19.87 12.71
N ARG A 172 -21.40 20.25 11.46
CA ARG A 172 -22.00 19.61 10.27
C ARG A 172 -21.72 18.10 10.22
N SER A 173 -20.51 17.69 10.56
CA SER A 173 -20.18 16.27 10.67
C SER A 173 -21.01 15.56 11.77
N ALA A 174 -21.18 16.21 12.92
CA ALA A 174 -21.95 15.66 14.04
C ALA A 174 -23.44 15.51 13.70
N ILE A 175 -24.01 16.41 12.88
CA ILE A 175 -25.39 16.31 12.38
C ILE A 175 -25.59 14.98 11.62
N PHE A 176 -24.78 14.69 10.60
CA PHE A 176 -24.94 13.45 9.83
C PHE A 176 -24.64 12.20 10.66
N LYS A 177 -23.63 12.24 11.54
CA LYS A 177 -23.38 11.14 12.48
C LYS A 177 -24.57 10.88 13.41
N SER A 178 -25.21 11.93 13.90
CA SER A 178 -26.35 11.79 14.81
C SER A 178 -27.60 11.27 14.08
N LEU A 179 -27.85 11.74 12.86
CA LEU A 179 -28.95 11.23 12.03
C LEU A 179 -28.78 9.75 11.66
N GLY A 180 -27.56 9.32 11.31
CA GLY A 180 -27.28 7.90 11.05
C GLY A 180 -27.45 7.03 12.31
N ARG A 181 -26.98 7.51 13.47
CA ARG A 181 -27.19 6.85 14.77
C ARG A 181 -28.66 6.69 15.15
N ILE A 182 -29.48 7.71 14.88
CA ILE A 182 -30.93 7.62 15.09
C ILE A 182 -31.50 6.51 14.22
N SER A 183 -31.13 6.44 12.94
CA SER A 183 -31.57 5.38 12.03
C SER A 183 -31.13 3.98 12.48
N GLU A 184 -29.93 3.84 13.04
CA GLU A 184 -29.41 2.59 13.59
C GLU A 184 -30.17 2.15 14.85
N GLY A 185 -30.46 3.07 15.77
CA GLY A 185 -31.15 2.77 17.02
C GLY A 185 -32.65 2.49 16.90
N ILE A 186 -33.35 3.10 15.93
CA ILE A 186 -34.80 2.88 15.71
C ILE A 186 -35.12 1.91 14.57
N VAL A 187 -34.12 1.59 13.75
CA VAL A 187 -34.21 0.65 12.63
C VAL A 187 -35.36 1.01 11.67
N ALA A 188 -36.21 0.05 11.31
CA ALA A 188 -37.26 0.18 10.30
C ALA A 188 -38.44 1.06 10.74
N ALA A 189 -38.41 1.59 11.97
CA ALA A 189 -39.47 2.45 12.52
C ALA A 189 -39.29 3.94 12.19
N LEU A 190 -38.21 4.32 11.48
CA LEU A 190 -37.98 5.69 11.03
C LEU A 190 -39.03 6.10 9.98
N ASP A 191 -39.72 7.21 10.18
CA ASP A 191 -40.70 7.74 9.21
C ASP A 191 -40.09 7.97 7.81
N GLU A 192 -40.82 7.58 6.75
CA GLU A 192 -40.33 7.63 5.37
C GLU A 192 -40.04 9.06 4.90
N ASP A 193 -40.92 10.03 5.19
CA ASP A 193 -40.74 11.41 4.73
C ASP A 193 -39.52 12.06 5.44
N VAL A 194 -39.28 11.70 6.70
CA VAL A 194 -38.05 12.06 7.45
C VAL A 194 -36.82 11.38 6.84
N ALA A 195 -36.87 10.07 6.61
CA ALA A 195 -35.76 9.30 6.02
C ALA A 195 -35.37 9.87 4.64
N ARG A 196 -36.34 10.19 3.78
CA ARG A 196 -36.10 10.81 2.46
C ARG A 196 -35.49 12.21 2.57
N SER A 197 -35.85 12.97 3.61
CA SER A 197 -35.24 14.28 3.89
C SER A 197 -33.77 14.16 4.31
N ILE A 198 -33.45 13.22 5.21
CA ILE A 198 -32.07 12.90 5.61
C ILE A 198 -31.27 12.43 4.38
N TRP A 199 -31.81 11.50 3.61
CA TRP A 199 -31.20 10.95 2.40
C TRP A 199 -30.83 12.03 1.39
N LYS A 200 -31.74 12.98 1.13
CA LYS A 200 -31.48 14.11 0.23
C LYS A 200 -30.30 14.96 0.71
N GLN A 201 -30.29 15.34 1.99
CA GLN A 201 -29.23 16.18 2.55
C GLN A 201 -27.89 15.46 2.61
N ALA A 202 -27.88 14.18 2.99
CA ALA A 202 -26.67 13.38 3.05
C ALA A 202 -26.07 13.16 1.65
N ARG A 203 -26.88 12.91 0.61
CA ARG A 203 -26.39 12.82 -0.78
C ARG A 203 -25.75 14.14 -1.26
N ASN A 204 -26.38 15.27 -0.95
CA ASN A 204 -25.83 16.58 -1.30
C ASN A 204 -24.49 16.83 -0.59
N ALA A 205 -24.39 16.49 0.71
CA ALA A 205 -23.16 16.65 1.47
C ALA A 205 -22.05 15.69 1.05
N ALA A 206 -22.36 14.44 0.72
CA ALA A 206 -21.38 13.43 0.34
C ALA A 206 -20.57 13.81 -0.92
N SER A 207 -21.17 14.57 -1.85
CA SER A 207 -20.52 14.95 -3.12
C SER A 207 -20.28 16.46 -3.31
N GLY A 208 -20.99 17.32 -2.58
CA GLY A 208 -20.95 18.78 -2.73
C GLY A 208 -20.15 19.53 -1.66
N GLU A 209 -19.86 18.92 -0.51
CA GLU A 209 -19.11 19.58 0.58
C GLU A 209 -17.63 19.72 0.27
N LYS A 210 -16.99 20.80 0.75
CA LYS A 210 -15.52 20.94 0.68
C LYS A 210 -14.82 20.15 1.79
N SER A 211 -15.52 19.92 2.91
CA SER A 211 -14.95 19.23 4.06
C SER A 211 -14.99 17.72 3.88
N LEU A 212 -13.80 17.11 3.87
CA LEU A 212 -13.62 15.66 3.83
C LEU A 212 -14.26 14.95 5.05
N LEU A 213 -14.27 15.60 6.21
CA LEU A 213 -14.89 15.05 7.42
C LEU A 213 -16.42 14.97 7.26
N VAL A 214 -17.04 16.01 6.71
CA VAL A 214 -18.50 16.04 6.47
C VAL A 214 -18.89 15.05 5.38
N GLN A 215 -18.13 14.98 4.28
CA GLN A 215 -18.34 13.98 3.21
C GLN A 215 -18.33 12.54 3.76
N ALA A 216 -17.33 12.18 4.58
CA ALA A 216 -17.23 10.86 5.17
C ALA A 216 -18.41 10.55 6.11
N SER A 217 -18.80 11.51 6.96
CA SER A 217 -19.95 11.37 7.85
C SER A 217 -21.28 11.27 7.10
N ALA A 218 -21.42 11.98 5.98
CA ALA A 218 -22.60 11.90 5.12
C ALA A 218 -22.70 10.54 4.40
N CYS A 219 -21.59 10.00 3.88
CA CYS A 219 -21.55 8.64 3.32
C CYS A 219 -21.91 7.59 4.37
N TRP A 220 -21.38 7.73 5.59
CA TRP A 220 -21.74 6.83 6.69
C TRP A 220 -23.22 6.93 7.09
N CYS A 221 -23.81 8.13 7.04
CA CYS A 221 -25.24 8.33 7.30
C CYS A 221 -26.11 7.66 6.22
N LEU A 222 -25.72 7.76 4.94
CA LEU A 222 -26.37 7.03 3.84
C LEU A 222 -26.28 5.52 4.05
N GLU A 223 -25.12 5.01 4.48
CA GLU A 223 -24.94 3.60 4.81
C GLU A 223 -25.90 3.13 5.90
N GLN A 224 -26.08 3.91 6.98
CA GLN A 224 -27.03 3.54 8.04
C GLN A 224 -28.48 3.52 7.53
N LEU A 225 -28.87 4.49 6.69
CA LEU A 225 -30.20 4.49 6.08
C LEU A 225 -30.41 3.25 5.20
N VAL A 226 -29.41 2.86 4.40
CA VAL A 226 -29.43 1.63 3.59
C VAL A 226 -29.60 0.39 4.47
N ARG A 227 -28.79 0.26 5.53
CA ARG A 227 -28.78 -0.94 6.40
C ARG A 227 -30.09 -1.12 7.17
N HIS A 228 -30.70 -0.03 7.60
CA HIS A 228 -31.73 -0.06 8.63
C HIS A 228 -33.14 0.30 8.14
N THR A 229 -33.29 0.78 6.89
CA THR A 229 -34.60 1.11 6.30
C THR A 229 -34.81 0.37 4.97
N THR A 230 -36.04 0.31 4.45
CA THR A 230 -36.37 -0.37 3.17
C THR A 230 -36.76 0.61 2.04
N TYR A 231 -36.78 1.91 2.33
CA TYR A 231 -37.33 2.93 1.42
C TYR A 231 -36.52 3.16 0.14
N PHE A 232 -35.26 2.72 0.14
CA PHE A 232 -34.28 2.98 -0.91
C PHE A 232 -33.92 1.73 -1.72
N ASP A 233 -34.60 0.60 -1.47
CA ASP A 233 -34.31 -0.71 -2.06
C ASP A 233 -34.90 -0.84 -3.49
N ASN A 234 -34.77 0.21 -4.30
CA ASN A 234 -35.28 0.26 -5.67
C ASN A 234 -34.26 0.84 -6.65
N SER A 235 -34.39 0.45 -7.92
CA SER A 235 -33.46 0.83 -9.00
C SER A 235 -33.20 2.35 -9.11
N ASN A 236 -34.24 3.19 -8.92
CA ASN A 236 -34.10 4.64 -9.11
C ASN A 236 -33.32 5.31 -7.97
N ASP A 237 -33.55 4.86 -6.73
CA ASP A 237 -32.81 5.38 -5.57
C ASP A 237 -31.38 4.83 -5.56
N PHE A 238 -31.17 3.60 -6.03
CA PHE A 238 -29.84 3.03 -6.22
C PHE A 238 -29.00 3.80 -7.25
N ASP A 239 -29.55 4.14 -8.42
CA ASP A 239 -28.84 4.92 -9.44
C ASP A 239 -28.39 6.30 -8.91
N LYS A 240 -29.26 6.94 -8.11
CA LYS A 240 -28.96 8.21 -7.43
C LYS A 240 -27.88 8.04 -6.35
N LEU A 241 -27.90 6.94 -5.61
CA LEU A 241 -26.89 6.62 -4.62
C LEU A 241 -25.54 6.40 -5.29
N GLN A 242 -25.49 5.52 -6.30
CA GLN A 242 -24.29 5.19 -7.06
C GLN A 242 -23.61 6.44 -7.61
N THR A 243 -24.37 7.33 -8.24
CA THR A 243 -23.84 8.59 -8.80
C THR A 243 -23.08 9.41 -7.74
N VAL A 244 -23.62 9.51 -6.53
CA VAL A 244 -23.01 10.26 -5.43
C VAL A 244 -21.80 9.52 -4.86
N LEU A 245 -21.92 8.21 -4.63
CA LEU A 245 -20.85 7.40 -4.03
C LEU A 245 -19.63 7.29 -4.95
N TYR A 246 -19.82 7.15 -6.26
CA TYR A 246 -18.69 7.12 -7.21
C TYR A 246 -17.95 8.45 -7.25
N ARG A 247 -18.65 9.58 -7.12
CA ARG A 247 -18.02 10.89 -6.99
C ARG A 247 -17.25 11.03 -5.66
N ALA A 248 -17.79 10.53 -4.56
CA ALA A 248 -17.09 10.53 -3.26
C ALA A 248 -15.85 9.60 -3.26
N ILE A 249 -15.92 8.47 -3.97
CA ILE A 249 -14.83 7.50 -4.15
C ILE A 249 -13.61 8.11 -4.89
N GLU A 250 -13.78 9.18 -5.64
CA GLU A 250 -12.67 9.91 -6.30
C GLU A 250 -11.86 10.79 -5.34
N SER A 251 -12.31 10.99 -4.10
CA SER A 251 -11.64 11.83 -3.10
C SER A 251 -10.19 11.42 -2.86
N SER A 252 -9.32 12.41 -2.61
CA SER A 252 -7.94 12.17 -2.16
C SER A 252 -7.87 11.55 -0.76
N SER A 253 -8.93 11.69 0.05
CA SER A 253 -9.02 11.18 1.41
C SER A 253 -9.45 9.71 1.47
N ALA A 254 -8.59 8.84 1.98
CA ALA A 254 -8.92 7.43 2.21
C ALA A 254 -10.17 7.22 3.08
N PRO A 255 -10.37 7.95 4.20
CA PRO A 255 -11.62 7.88 4.98
C PRO A 255 -12.90 8.13 4.18
N VAL A 256 -12.89 9.11 3.26
CA VAL A 256 -14.06 9.39 2.40
C VAL A 256 -14.29 8.24 1.42
N ARG A 257 -13.23 7.78 0.75
CA ARG A 257 -13.31 6.63 -0.16
C ARG A 257 -13.84 5.39 0.54
N HIS A 258 -13.39 5.12 1.77
CA HIS A 258 -13.82 3.97 2.57
C HIS A 258 -15.28 4.08 2.99
N ALA A 259 -15.73 5.25 3.42
CA ALA A 259 -17.12 5.47 3.80
C ALA A 259 -18.06 5.28 2.59
N ALA A 260 -17.67 5.81 1.42
CA ALA A 260 -18.44 5.64 0.20
C ALA A 260 -18.45 4.18 -0.30
N ALA A 261 -17.30 3.50 -0.25
CA ALA A 261 -17.18 2.08 -0.58
C ALA A 261 -17.99 1.20 0.40
N SER A 262 -18.01 1.54 1.69
CA SER A 262 -18.80 0.83 2.71
C SER A 262 -20.29 0.97 2.47
N CYS A 263 -20.76 2.17 2.14
CA CYS A 263 -22.15 2.42 1.77
C CYS A 263 -22.57 1.62 0.52
N LEU A 264 -21.74 1.61 -0.53
CA LEU A 264 -22.04 0.84 -1.74
C LEU A 264 -22.03 -0.67 -1.46
N ALA A 265 -21.08 -1.15 -0.67
CA ALA A 265 -21.01 -2.55 -0.28
C ALA A 265 -22.23 -2.98 0.54
N ALA A 266 -22.69 -2.14 1.49
CA ALA A 266 -23.86 -2.43 2.29
C ALA A 266 -25.12 -2.63 1.44
N GLU A 267 -25.33 -1.78 0.41
CA GLU A 267 -26.46 -1.91 -0.51
C GLU A 267 -26.36 -3.18 -1.37
N LEU A 268 -25.18 -3.47 -1.91
CA LEU A 268 -24.96 -4.67 -2.73
C LEU A 268 -25.19 -5.95 -1.91
N VAL A 269 -24.66 -6.01 -0.69
CA VAL A 269 -24.82 -7.15 0.23
C VAL A 269 -26.29 -7.33 0.61
N LYS A 270 -26.99 -6.24 0.93
CA LYS A 270 -28.42 -6.28 1.24
C LYS A 270 -29.27 -6.76 0.06
N SER A 271 -28.89 -6.36 -1.15
CA SER A 271 -29.56 -6.71 -2.40
C SER A 271 -29.17 -8.10 -2.94
N PHE A 272 -28.24 -8.81 -2.31
CA PHE A 272 -27.77 -10.11 -2.80
C PHE A 272 -28.84 -11.19 -2.63
N SER A 273 -29.08 -11.96 -3.70
CA SER A 273 -29.94 -13.14 -3.68
C SER A 273 -29.40 -14.22 -4.62
N GLU A 274 -29.43 -15.49 -4.18
CA GLU A 274 -29.16 -16.64 -5.04
C GLU A 274 -30.27 -16.84 -6.10
N SER A 275 -31.50 -16.37 -5.79
CA SER A 275 -32.67 -16.43 -6.66
C SER A 275 -33.28 -15.03 -6.83
N PRO A 276 -32.80 -14.22 -7.79
CA PRO A 276 -33.21 -12.82 -7.92
C PRO A 276 -34.65 -12.68 -8.42
N SER A 277 -35.41 -11.76 -7.85
CA SER A 277 -36.75 -11.35 -8.33
C SER A 277 -36.77 -9.86 -8.67
N LYS A 278 -37.21 -9.50 -9.87
CA LYS A 278 -37.29 -8.10 -10.35
C LYS A 278 -38.73 -7.60 -10.37
N ASP A 279 -39.38 -7.67 -9.23
CA ASP A 279 -40.76 -7.21 -9.09
C ASP A 279 -40.83 -5.69 -9.17
N ALA A 280 -41.88 -5.18 -9.84
CA ALA A 280 -42.13 -3.75 -9.91
C ALA A 280 -42.54 -3.24 -8.53
N VAL A 281 -41.92 -2.14 -8.08
CA VAL A 281 -42.26 -1.54 -6.78
C VAL A 281 -43.63 -0.86 -6.90
N PRO A 282 -44.63 -1.22 -6.07
CA PRO A 282 -45.95 -0.61 -6.13
C PRO A 282 -45.87 0.91 -5.87
N ARG A 283 -46.32 1.74 -6.83
CA ARG A 283 -46.45 3.18 -6.61
C ARG A 283 -47.66 3.44 -5.70
N ILE A 284 -47.43 3.71 -4.42
CA ILE A 284 -48.47 4.22 -3.52
C ILE A 284 -48.88 5.62 -4.00
N ARG A 285 -50.02 5.74 -4.69
CA ARG A 285 -50.60 7.03 -5.06
C ARG A 285 -51.07 7.74 -3.78
N LYS A 286 -50.30 8.73 -3.28
CA LYS A 286 -50.79 9.63 -2.22
C LYS A 286 -52.10 10.29 -2.72
N PRO A 287 -53.20 10.28 -1.94
CA PRO A 287 -54.46 10.89 -2.36
C PRO A 287 -54.28 12.40 -2.54
N ARG A 288 -54.70 12.93 -3.69
CA ARG A 288 -54.67 14.37 -3.99
C ARG A 288 -55.52 15.11 -2.96
N LYS A 289 -54.89 15.82 -2.02
CA LYS A 289 -55.57 16.86 -1.24
C LYS A 289 -55.91 18.01 -2.19
N SER A 290 -57.20 18.31 -2.31
CA SER A 290 -57.74 19.46 -3.03
C SER A 290 -57.25 20.75 -2.35
N LYS A 291 -56.43 21.54 -3.05
CA LYS A 291 -56.04 22.88 -2.62
C LYS A 291 -57.28 23.80 -2.68
N LYS A 292 -57.78 24.24 -1.52
CA LYS A 292 -58.51 25.51 -1.41
C LYS A 292 -57.48 26.64 -1.43
N ALA A 293 -57.70 27.62 -2.29
CA ALA A 293 -56.84 28.78 -2.48
C ALA A 293 -56.93 29.74 -1.29
N ALA A 294 -55.79 30.19 -0.77
CA ALA A 294 -55.64 31.43 -0.02
C ALA A 294 -54.30 32.07 -0.40
N LYS A 295 -54.37 33.36 -0.75
CA LYS A 295 -53.25 34.24 -1.12
C LYS A 295 -52.41 34.61 0.11
N GLY A 296 -51.08 34.71 -0.06
CA GLY A 296 -50.23 35.47 0.85
C GLY A 296 -48.77 35.01 0.93
N GLU A 297 -47.90 35.82 0.31
CA GLU A 297 -46.47 36.09 0.60
C GLU A 297 -45.38 35.08 0.19
N GLU A 298 -44.47 35.62 -0.64
CA GLU A 298 -43.39 35.00 -1.40
C GLU A 298 -42.12 34.81 -0.55
N LEU A 299 -41.55 33.60 -0.58
CA LEU A 299 -40.12 33.34 -0.41
C LEU A 299 -39.71 32.18 -1.32
N ASP A 300 -38.89 32.49 -2.34
CA ASP A 300 -38.07 31.63 -3.22
C ASP A 300 -38.40 30.13 -3.26
N GLU A 301 -39.32 29.76 -4.16
CA GLU A 301 -39.36 28.42 -4.76
C GLU A 301 -38.73 28.49 -6.16
N GLU A 302 -37.53 27.93 -6.29
CA GLU A 302 -36.90 27.65 -7.59
C GLU A 302 -37.84 26.78 -8.44
N LEU A 303 -38.21 27.33 -9.60
CA LEU A 303 -39.02 26.71 -10.64
C LEU A 303 -38.46 25.35 -11.10
N GLU A 304 -39.09 24.26 -10.67
CA GLU A 304 -38.99 22.97 -11.37
C GLU A 304 -39.60 23.11 -12.77
N ARG A 305 -38.73 23.23 -13.77
CA ARG A 305 -39.09 23.12 -15.19
C ARG A 305 -39.73 21.75 -15.43
N ALA A 306 -40.96 21.76 -15.95
CA ALA A 306 -41.64 20.57 -16.43
C ALA A 306 -40.81 19.90 -17.54
N SER A 307 -40.24 18.75 -17.24
CA SER A 307 -39.62 17.88 -18.24
C SER A 307 -40.68 17.14 -19.07
N SER A 308 -40.44 17.06 -20.37
CA SER A 308 -41.22 16.35 -21.39
C SER A 308 -41.43 14.86 -21.07
N PRO A 309 -42.54 14.24 -21.54
CA PRO A 309 -42.93 12.89 -21.15
C PRO A 309 -42.13 11.84 -21.93
N ALA A 310 -40.95 11.48 -21.43
CA ALA A 310 -40.38 10.17 -21.72
C ALA A 310 -41.02 9.13 -20.77
N PRO A 311 -41.37 7.92 -21.22
CA PRO A 311 -41.91 6.90 -20.33
C PRO A 311 -40.83 6.45 -19.35
N ASP A 312 -40.89 6.95 -18.12
CA ASP A 312 -40.07 6.47 -17.01
C ASP A 312 -40.30 4.97 -16.84
N LYS A 313 -39.24 4.17 -17.01
CA LYS A 313 -39.27 2.76 -16.64
C LYS A 313 -39.71 2.64 -15.17
N PRO A 314 -40.64 1.72 -14.86
CA PRO A 314 -41.06 1.52 -13.47
C PRO A 314 -39.86 1.08 -12.63
N ALA A 315 -39.74 1.65 -11.43
CA ALA A 315 -38.71 1.23 -10.48
C ALA A 315 -38.93 -0.23 -10.09
N THR A 316 -37.85 -1.00 -10.03
CA THR A 316 -37.88 -2.43 -9.66
C THR A 316 -37.15 -2.63 -8.33
N ALA A 317 -37.57 -3.63 -7.57
CA ALA A 317 -36.89 -4.03 -6.34
C ALA A 317 -35.46 -4.48 -6.65
N LEU A 318 -34.51 -4.13 -5.77
CA LEU A 318 -33.12 -4.54 -5.92
C LEU A 318 -32.96 -6.00 -5.51
N SER A 319 -32.52 -6.83 -6.46
CA SER A 319 -32.19 -8.23 -6.22
C SER A 319 -31.14 -8.65 -7.24
N TYR A 320 -29.93 -8.97 -6.76
CA TYR A 320 -28.76 -9.22 -7.59
C TYR A 320 -28.13 -10.57 -7.28
N THR A 321 -27.80 -11.30 -8.34
CA THR A 321 -26.87 -12.43 -8.26
C THR A 321 -25.44 -11.96 -8.00
N MET A 322 -24.57 -12.89 -7.59
CA MET A 322 -23.13 -12.64 -7.50
C MET A 322 -22.58 -12.03 -8.80
N ALA A 323 -22.90 -12.62 -9.96
CA ALA A 323 -22.43 -12.14 -11.26
C ALA A 323 -22.91 -10.71 -11.59
N GLU A 324 -24.13 -10.33 -11.20
CA GLU A 324 -24.63 -8.97 -11.40
C GLU A 324 -23.91 -7.97 -10.49
N MET A 325 -23.69 -8.28 -9.21
CA MET A 325 -22.93 -7.42 -8.29
C MET A 325 -21.50 -7.18 -8.77
N LEU A 326 -20.82 -8.25 -9.19
CA LEU A 326 -19.47 -8.18 -9.74
C LEU A 326 -19.43 -7.31 -11.00
N ARG A 327 -20.41 -7.44 -11.89
CA ARG A 327 -20.53 -6.60 -13.10
C ARG A 327 -20.76 -5.12 -12.77
N ILE A 328 -21.56 -4.81 -11.75
CA ILE A 328 -21.79 -3.42 -11.31
C ILE A 328 -20.45 -2.77 -10.94
N LEU A 329 -19.63 -3.46 -10.14
CA LEU A 329 -18.34 -2.96 -9.69
C LEU A 329 -17.32 -2.87 -10.84
N SER A 330 -17.18 -3.91 -11.66
CA SER A 330 -16.21 -3.91 -12.77
C SER A 330 -16.53 -2.86 -13.83
N THR A 331 -17.81 -2.60 -14.09
CA THR A 331 -18.23 -1.59 -15.08
C THR A 331 -17.68 -0.22 -14.73
N HIS A 332 -17.73 0.20 -13.47
CA HIS A 332 -17.11 1.47 -13.05
C HIS A 332 -15.59 1.38 -12.95
N TYR A 333 -15.04 0.25 -12.50
CA TYR A 333 -13.60 0.06 -12.39
C TYR A 333 -12.87 0.21 -13.74
N CYS A 334 -13.46 -0.36 -14.79
CA CYS A 334 -12.88 -0.50 -16.12
C CYS A 334 -13.12 0.69 -17.05
N ARG A 335 -13.89 1.71 -16.66
CA ARG A 335 -14.01 2.95 -17.45
C ARG A 335 -12.65 3.63 -17.60
N SER A 336 -12.39 4.18 -18.79
CA SER A 336 -11.13 4.89 -19.09
C SER A 336 -10.93 6.14 -18.23
N THR A 337 -12.04 6.81 -17.90
CA THR A 337 -12.12 8.04 -17.08
C THR A 337 -11.96 7.80 -15.59
N THR A 338 -12.16 6.58 -15.10
CA THR A 338 -12.00 6.27 -13.67
C THR A 338 -10.57 6.55 -13.23
N THR A 339 -10.41 7.30 -12.14
CA THR A 339 -9.08 7.64 -11.59
C THR A 339 -8.46 6.46 -10.83
N ASN A 340 -7.16 6.52 -10.55
CA ASN A 340 -6.50 5.48 -9.74
C ASN A 340 -7.03 5.48 -8.29
N LYS A 341 -7.37 6.66 -7.75
CA LYS A 341 -8.02 6.84 -6.44
C LYS A 341 -9.39 6.15 -6.41
N ALA A 342 -10.18 6.31 -7.47
CA ALA A 342 -11.47 5.62 -7.59
C ALA A 342 -11.34 4.10 -7.74
N ARG A 343 -10.37 3.61 -8.52
CA ARG A 343 -10.09 2.17 -8.61
C ARG A 343 -9.72 1.57 -7.26
N ALA A 344 -8.92 2.27 -6.45
CA ALA A 344 -8.63 1.87 -5.08
C ALA A 344 -9.91 1.83 -4.21
N GLY A 345 -10.77 2.84 -4.29
CA GLY A 345 -12.06 2.84 -3.57
C GLY A 345 -12.99 1.70 -3.99
N ILE A 346 -13.05 1.36 -5.28
CA ILE A 346 -13.82 0.22 -5.78
C ILE A 346 -13.20 -1.12 -5.34
N ALA A 347 -11.87 -1.23 -5.31
CA ALA A 347 -11.19 -2.39 -4.73
C ALA A 347 -11.53 -2.57 -3.24
N VAL A 348 -11.57 -1.49 -2.46
CA VAL A 348 -12.06 -1.51 -1.07
C VAL A 348 -13.53 -1.95 -1.01
N CYS A 349 -14.37 -1.54 -1.97
CA CYS A 349 -15.75 -2.00 -2.06
C CYS A 349 -15.83 -3.53 -2.25
N TYR A 350 -15.04 -4.12 -3.17
CA TYR A 350 -14.93 -5.58 -3.30
C TYR A 350 -14.57 -6.25 -1.96
N ILE A 351 -13.55 -5.72 -1.26
CA ILE A 351 -13.12 -6.24 0.05
C ILE A 351 -14.30 -6.24 1.04
N LYS A 352 -15.04 -5.13 1.11
CA LYS A 352 -16.17 -5.00 2.05
C LYS A 352 -17.36 -5.88 1.69
N VAL A 353 -17.68 -6.03 0.40
CA VAL A 353 -18.72 -6.95 -0.08
C VAL A 353 -18.37 -8.38 0.31
N PHE A 354 -17.17 -8.85 0.00
CA PHE A 354 -16.80 -10.23 0.27
C PHE A 354 -16.70 -10.53 1.77
N LYS A 355 -16.16 -9.61 2.59
CA LYS A 355 -16.18 -9.76 4.05
C LYS A 355 -17.60 -9.88 4.62
N ALA A 356 -18.59 -9.21 4.01
CA ALA A 356 -19.95 -9.13 4.54
C ALA A 356 -20.89 -10.26 4.05
N LEU A 357 -20.64 -10.88 2.89
CA LEU A 357 -21.45 -12.00 2.37
C LEU A 357 -21.28 -13.32 3.16
N GLY A 358 -20.20 -13.45 3.94
CA GLY A 358 -19.91 -14.63 4.75
C GLY A 358 -19.23 -15.76 3.97
N GLU A 359 -18.51 -16.63 4.70
CA GLU A 359 -17.63 -17.67 4.14
C GLU A 359 -18.37 -18.66 3.24
N SER A 360 -19.56 -19.12 3.62
CA SER A 360 -20.32 -20.12 2.84
C SER A 360 -20.66 -19.66 1.42
N VAL A 361 -20.97 -18.37 1.23
CA VAL A 361 -21.28 -17.81 -0.10
C VAL A 361 -20.00 -17.70 -0.93
N LEU A 362 -18.89 -17.30 -0.30
CA LEU A 362 -17.59 -17.20 -0.96
C LEU A 362 -17.07 -18.57 -1.43
N GLU A 363 -17.21 -19.61 -0.61
CA GLU A 363 -16.78 -20.97 -0.97
C GLU A 363 -17.49 -21.49 -2.22
N LYS A 364 -18.82 -21.29 -2.31
CA LYS A 364 -19.60 -21.68 -3.50
C LYS A 364 -19.25 -20.84 -4.74
N SER A 365 -18.93 -19.57 -4.54
CA SER A 365 -18.76 -18.60 -5.63
C SER A 365 -17.31 -18.34 -6.02
N PHE A 366 -16.33 -19.01 -5.40
CA PHE A 366 -14.89 -18.74 -5.60
C PHE A 366 -14.51 -18.76 -7.09
N ASN A 367 -14.98 -19.76 -7.83
CA ASN A 367 -14.68 -19.93 -9.24
C ASN A 367 -15.18 -18.75 -10.08
N ASP A 368 -16.40 -18.27 -9.81
CA ASP A 368 -17.00 -17.14 -10.51
C ASP A 368 -16.29 -15.83 -10.17
N ILE A 369 -15.94 -15.63 -8.90
CA ILE A 369 -15.18 -14.46 -8.45
C ILE A 369 -13.79 -14.45 -9.11
N ALA A 370 -13.08 -15.57 -9.09
CA ALA A 370 -11.75 -15.68 -9.71
C ALA A 370 -11.81 -15.40 -11.22
N ARG A 371 -12.77 -16.00 -11.94
CA ARG A 371 -12.99 -15.73 -13.37
C ARG A 371 -13.25 -14.25 -13.61
N HIS A 372 -14.18 -13.66 -12.88
CA HIS A 372 -14.50 -12.24 -12.98
C HIS A 372 -13.28 -11.33 -12.81
N LEU A 373 -12.50 -11.52 -11.75
CA LEU A 373 -11.31 -10.70 -11.49
C LEU A 373 -10.26 -10.85 -12.60
N PHE A 374 -10.12 -12.04 -13.19
CA PHE A 374 -9.17 -12.28 -14.27
C PHE A 374 -9.64 -11.78 -15.63
N THR A 375 -10.89 -12.05 -16.01
CA THR A 375 -11.40 -11.74 -17.36
C THR A 375 -12.00 -10.35 -17.44
N ASP A 376 -12.86 -9.98 -16.50
CA ASP A 376 -13.66 -8.76 -16.61
C ASP A 376 -12.88 -7.52 -16.15
N ILE A 377 -11.83 -7.73 -15.34
CA ILE A 377 -10.93 -6.69 -14.87
C ILE A 377 -9.57 -6.78 -15.57
N LEU A 378 -8.72 -7.77 -15.25
CA LEU A 378 -7.33 -7.76 -15.73
C LEU A 378 -7.18 -7.88 -17.25
N SER A 379 -8.12 -8.57 -17.90
CA SER A 379 -8.12 -8.73 -19.35
C SER A 379 -8.84 -7.59 -20.07
N HIS A 380 -9.37 -6.60 -19.34
CA HIS A 380 -10.12 -5.50 -19.94
C HIS A 380 -9.21 -4.53 -20.72
N PRO A 381 -9.54 -4.17 -21.98
CA PRO A 381 -8.69 -3.34 -22.84
C PRO A 381 -8.21 -2.02 -22.22
N SER A 382 -9.07 -1.34 -21.46
CA SER A 382 -8.75 -0.04 -20.83
C SER A 382 -7.60 -0.12 -19.82
N LEU A 383 -7.31 -1.30 -19.27
CA LEU A 383 -6.19 -1.51 -18.38
C LEU A 383 -4.95 -1.94 -19.17
N LEU A 384 -5.08 -2.82 -20.17
CA LEU A 384 -3.95 -3.41 -20.92
C LEU A 384 -2.97 -2.37 -21.50
N TYR A 385 -3.47 -1.21 -21.93
CA TYR A 385 -2.65 -0.14 -22.52
C TYR A 385 -1.95 0.77 -21.50
N ASN A 386 -2.27 0.65 -20.20
CA ASN A 386 -1.61 1.40 -19.14
C ASN A 386 -0.94 0.45 -18.13
N LYS A 387 0.39 0.33 -18.23
CA LYS A 387 1.20 -0.59 -17.41
C LYS A 387 1.04 -0.35 -15.91
N TYR A 388 0.96 0.91 -15.48
CA TYR A 388 0.77 1.25 -14.06
C TYR A 388 -0.61 0.80 -13.56
N ARG A 389 -1.68 1.11 -14.31
CA ARG A 389 -3.05 0.67 -13.98
C ARG A 389 -3.15 -0.84 -13.91
N GLN A 390 -2.48 -1.56 -14.81
CA GLN A 390 -2.37 -3.02 -14.75
C GLN A 390 -1.66 -3.51 -13.49
N ALA A 391 -0.51 -2.91 -13.15
CA ALA A 391 0.25 -3.30 -11.96
C ALA A 391 -0.54 -3.11 -10.66
N ILE A 392 -1.19 -1.96 -10.47
CA ILE A 392 -2.01 -1.72 -9.27
C ILE A 392 -3.26 -2.61 -9.25
N SER A 393 -3.90 -2.88 -10.40
CA SER A 393 -5.07 -3.75 -10.48
C SER A 393 -4.72 -5.20 -10.12
N ARG A 394 -3.58 -5.69 -10.60
CA ARG A 394 -3.04 -7.00 -10.22
C ARG A 394 -2.79 -7.08 -8.71
N LYS A 395 -2.25 -6.01 -8.11
CA LYS A 395 -2.03 -5.96 -6.66
C LYS A 395 -3.34 -5.92 -5.86
N PHE A 396 -4.35 -5.16 -6.31
CA PHE A 396 -5.67 -5.17 -5.67
C PHE A 396 -6.33 -6.54 -5.71
N ILE A 397 -6.29 -7.20 -6.87
CA ILE A 397 -6.82 -8.56 -7.04
C ILE A 397 -6.05 -9.55 -6.17
N ARG A 398 -4.73 -9.38 -6.02
CA ARG A 398 -3.94 -10.16 -5.07
C ARG A 398 -4.49 -10.04 -3.64
N ILE A 399 -4.69 -8.81 -3.16
CA ILE A 399 -5.21 -8.55 -1.81
C ILE A 399 -6.59 -9.19 -1.64
N ILE A 400 -7.49 -9.00 -2.62
CA ILE A 400 -8.85 -9.53 -2.60
C ILE A 400 -8.84 -11.07 -2.62
N LEU A 401 -8.22 -11.68 -3.63
CA LEU A 401 -8.33 -13.11 -3.89
C LEU A 401 -7.48 -13.94 -2.91
N GLU A 402 -6.30 -13.47 -2.53
CA GLU A 402 -5.37 -14.24 -1.69
C GLU A 402 -5.57 -13.98 -0.20
N ARG A 403 -5.71 -12.72 0.21
CA ARG A 403 -5.71 -12.34 1.63
C ARG A 403 -7.10 -12.22 2.22
N VAL A 404 -8.07 -11.71 1.46
CA VAL A 404 -9.45 -11.54 1.92
C VAL A 404 -10.25 -12.83 1.72
N ILE A 405 -10.23 -13.39 0.51
CA ILE A 405 -10.98 -14.61 0.18
C ILE A 405 -10.14 -15.84 0.53
N GLY A 406 -9.01 -16.07 -0.14
CA GLY A 406 -8.25 -17.32 -0.03
C GLY A 406 -7.91 -17.75 1.40
N LYS A 407 -7.56 -16.79 2.26
CA LYS A 407 -7.25 -17.05 3.69
C LYS A 407 -8.49 -17.32 4.56
N SER A 408 -9.67 -16.82 4.18
CA SER A 408 -10.93 -17.03 4.93
C SER A 408 -11.68 -18.30 4.54
N LEU A 409 -11.32 -18.93 3.40
CA LEU A 409 -11.88 -20.23 3.01
C LEU A 409 -11.46 -21.32 4.00
N GLY A 410 -12.36 -22.28 4.27
CA GLY A 410 -11.99 -23.52 4.97
C GLY A 410 -11.00 -24.36 4.16
N GLU A 411 -10.23 -25.23 4.83
CA GLU A 411 -9.16 -26.02 4.19
C GLU A 411 -9.64 -26.81 2.96
N THR A 412 -10.80 -27.48 3.05
CA THR A 412 -11.40 -28.21 1.92
C THR A 412 -11.70 -27.27 0.74
N ALA A 413 -12.23 -26.08 1.02
CA ALA A 413 -12.52 -25.08 0.00
C ALA A 413 -11.24 -24.50 -0.61
N GLN A 414 -10.17 -24.31 0.18
CA GLN A 414 -8.85 -23.92 -0.32
C GLN A 414 -8.25 -24.98 -1.27
N VAL A 415 -8.36 -26.28 -0.94
CA VAL A 415 -7.92 -27.37 -1.84
C VAL A 415 -8.74 -27.36 -3.13
N ASN A 416 -10.05 -27.15 -3.05
CA ASN A 416 -10.92 -27.06 -4.24
C ASN A 416 -10.62 -25.83 -5.10
N ALA A 417 -10.37 -24.68 -4.48
CA ALA A 417 -9.89 -23.47 -5.14
C ALA A 417 -8.57 -23.71 -5.86
N CYS A 418 -7.60 -24.37 -5.22
CA CYS A 418 -6.35 -24.80 -5.87
C CYS A 418 -6.59 -25.71 -7.07
N ARG A 419 -7.44 -26.74 -6.94
CA ARG A 419 -7.79 -27.65 -8.05
C ARG A 419 -8.39 -26.89 -9.23
N PHE A 420 -9.30 -25.97 -8.96
CA PHE A 420 -9.90 -25.12 -9.99
C PHE A 420 -8.85 -24.27 -10.71
N LEU A 421 -8.03 -23.52 -9.97
CA LEU A 421 -7.00 -22.68 -10.58
C LEU A 421 -5.99 -23.50 -11.42
N ILE A 422 -5.62 -24.70 -10.94
CA ILE A 422 -4.70 -25.60 -11.64
C ILE A 422 -5.35 -26.18 -12.90
N ASN A 423 -6.52 -26.81 -12.77
CA ASN A 423 -7.10 -27.61 -13.83
C ASN A 423 -7.89 -26.78 -14.86
N ASP A 424 -8.63 -25.76 -14.40
CA ASP A 424 -9.53 -24.99 -15.25
C ASP A 424 -8.92 -23.68 -15.80
N ILE A 425 -7.76 -23.27 -15.28
CA ILE A 425 -7.08 -22.03 -15.72
C ILE A 425 -5.65 -22.32 -16.17
N ILE A 426 -4.78 -22.85 -15.30
CA ILE A 426 -3.35 -23.01 -15.63
C ILE A 426 -3.13 -24.09 -16.69
N LYS A 427 -3.77 -25.26 -16.56
CA LYS A 427 -3.65 -26.37 -17.52
C LYS A 427 -4.34 -26.09 -18.86
N ASP A 428 -5.20 -25.07 -18.94
CA ASP A 428 -5.83 -24.61 -20.19
C ASP A 428 -4.89 -23.71 -21.03
N TYR A 429 -3.61 -23.60 -20.64
CA TYR A 429 -2.55 -22.99 -21.45
C TYR A 429 -1.49 -24.02 -21.88
N PRO A 430 -1.26 -24.29 -23.17
CA PRO A 430 -2.01 -23.77 -24.33
C PRO A 430 -3.46 -24.28 -24.33
N GLN A 431 -4.33 -23.60 -25.09
CA GLN A 431 -5.78 -23.88 -25.11
C GLN A 431 -6.07 -25.39 -25.18
N ALA A 432 -6.65 -25.93 -24.12
CA ALA A 432 -7.00 -27.35 -24.01
C ALA A 432 -8.47 -27.59 -24.37
N ILE A 433 -9.34 -26.62 -24.03
CA ILE A 433 -10.79 -26.66 -24.31
C ILE A 433 -11.12 -25.62 -25.39
N LYS A 434 -11.69 -26.05 -26.52
CA LYS A 434 -11.95 -25.17 -27.68
C LYS A 434 -12.96 -24.06 -27.38
N GLU A 435 -13.93 -24.35 -26.50
CA GLU A 435 -15.01 -23.45 -26.11
C GLU A 435 -14.55 -22.37 -25.12
N ARG A 436 -13.38 -22.53 -24.50
CA ARG A 436 -12.81 -21.57 -23.56
C ARG A 436 -11.66 -20.82 -24.21
N PRO A 437 -11.61 -19.49 -24.14
CA PRO A 437 -10.50 -18.72 -24.71
C PRO A 437 -9.21 -19.04 -23.95
N GLU A 438 -8.08 -19.08 -24.68
CA GLU A 438 -6.76 -19.28 -24.09
C GLU A 438 -6.51 -18.25 -22.96
N PRO A 439 -6.11 -18.69 -21.76
CA PRO A 439 -5.77 -17.79 -20.66
C PRO A 439 -4.63 -16.86 -21.05
N ASN A 440 -4.88 -15.54 -21.05
CA ASN A 440 -3.82 -14.58 -21.32
C ASN A 440 -2.80 -14.50 -20.16
N LYS A 441 -1.67 -13.83 -20.43
CA LYS A 441 -0.58 -13.70 -19.43
C LYS A 441 -1.02 -13.09 -18.08
N TYR A 442 -2.00 -12.18 -18.06
CA TYR A 442 -2.42 -11.51 -16.81
C TYR A 442 -3.30 -12.44 -15.95
N THR A 443 -4.15 -13.23 -16.62
CA THR A 443 -4.92 -14.31 -16.01
C THR A 443 -3.99 -15.36 -15.40
N LEU A 444 -3.03 -15.87 -16.19
CA LEU A 444 -2.07 -16.86 -15.71
C LEU A 444 -1.22 -16.36 -14.54
N VAL A 445 -0.73 -15.12 -14.61
CA VAL A 445 0.07 -14.53 -13.52
C VAL A 445 -0.71 -14.45 -12.21
N SER A 446 -1.99 -14.05 -12.27
CA SER A 446 -2.82 -13.89 -11.08
C SER A 446 -3.29 -15.24 -10.54
N ALA A 447 -3.58 -16.21 -11.42
CA ALA A 447 -3.85 -17.59 -11.02
C ALA A 447 -2.63 -18.24 -10.35
N LEU A 448 -1.42 -18.07 -10.90
CA LEU A 448 -0.18 -18.56 -10.31
C LEU A 448 0.12 -17.91 -8.96
N SER A 449 -0.14 -16.60 -8.82
CA SER A 449 -0.04 -15.89 -7.54
C SER A 449 -1.01 -16.48 -6.52
N ALA A 450 -2.29 -16.66 -6.90
CA ALA A 450 -3.30 -17.21 -6.02
C ALA A 450 -3.01 -18.67 -5.61
N VAL A 451 -2.55 -19.51 -6.53
CA VAL A 451 -2.08 -20.87 -6.22
C VAL A 451 -0.89 -20.82 -5.26
N THR A 452 0.07 -19.91 -5.46
CA THR A 452 1.22 -19.74 -4.54
C THR A 452 0.77 -19.41 -3.13
N ALA A 453 -0.20 -18.50 -2.97
CA ALA A 453 -0.73 -18.12 -1.67
C ALA A 453 -1.51 -19.27 -1.00
N LEU A 454 -2.38 -19.95 -1.74
CA LEU A 454 -3.13 -21.10 -1.23
C LEU A 454 -2.22 -22.26 -0.83
N ILE A 455 -1.14 -22.52 -1.59
CA ILE A 455 -0.10 -23.49 -1.18
C ILE A 455 0.53 -23.07 0.16
N GLY A 456 0.79 -21.77 0.35
CA GLY A 456 1.31 -21.26 1.61
C GLY A 456 0.35 -21.40 2.80
N TYR A 457 -0.97 -21.43 2.56
CA TYR A 457 -1.97 -21.66 3.60
C TYR A 457 -2.20 -23.15 3.89
N LEU A 458 -2.24 -23.97 2.84
CA LEU A 458 -2.48 -25.42 2.91
C LEU A 458 -1.25 -26.19 3.42
N ASP A 459 -0.05 -25.68 3.14
CA ASP A 459 1.22 -26.35 3.40
C ASP A 459 1.17 -27.83 2.96
N ALA A 460 1.42 -28.79 3.86
CA ALA A 460 1.43 -30.22 3.54
C ALA A 460 0.12 -30.76 2.94
N ALA A 461 -1.04 -30.12 3.15
CA ALA A 461 -2.34 -30.56 2.61
C ALA A 461 -2.39 -30.52 1.07
N ILE A 462 -1.51 -29.74 0.42
CA ILE A 462 -1.36 -29.74 -1.04
C ILE A 462 -0.92 -31.11 -1.59
N GLY A 463 -0.38 -31.98 -0.73
CA GLY A 463 0.05 -33.34 -1.07
C GLY A 463 -1.00 -34.16 -1.83
N SER A 464 -2.29 -33.94 -1.54
CA SER A 464 -3.41 -34.63 -2.21
C SER A 464 -3.55 -34.32 -3.71
N ILE A 465 -2.93 -33.24 -4.19
CA ILE A 465 -2.96 -32.80 -5.60
C ILE A 465 -1.55 -32.52 -6.15
N ALA A 466 -0.52 -33.09 -5.53
CA ALA A 466 0.87 -32.76 -5.80
C ALA A 466 1.28 -33.02 -7.26
N ASP A 467 0.90 -34.15 -7.84
CA ASP A 467 1.27 -34.47 -9.23
C ASP A 467 0.62 -33.51 -10.23
N ALA A 468 -0.67 -33.23 -10.08
CA ALA A 468 -1.39 -32.28 -10.92
C ALA A 468 -0.80 -30.86 -10.82
N CYS A 469 -0.40 -30.45 -9.61
CA CYS A 469 0.26 -29.18 -9.36
C CYS A 469 1.63 -29.11 -10.06
N ARG A 470 2.49 -30.12 -9.88
CA ARG A 470 3.81 -30.22 -10.52
C ARG A 470 3.69 -30.11 -12.05
N GLU A 471 2.81 -30.91 -12.65
CA GLU A 471 2.59 -30.91 -14.10
C GLU A 471 2.16 -29.54 -14.62
N ALA A 472 1.16 -28.91 -14.00
CA ALA A 472 0.64 -27.62 -14.43
C ALA A 472 1.70 -26.52 -14.36
N LEU A 473 2.46 -26.47 -13.26
CA LEU A 473 3.49 -25.47 -13.06
C LEU A 473 4.66 -25.65 -14.05
N LEU A 474 5.10 -26.90 -14.29
CA LEU A 474 6.13 -27.20 -15.29
C LEU A 474 5.66 -26.90 -16.73
N GLN A 475 4.37 -27.12 -17.03
CA GLN A 475 3.78 -26.82 -18.33
C GLN A 475 3.83 -25.33 -18.64
N VAL A 476 3.55 -24.44 -17.69
CA VAL A 476 3.56 -22.99 -17.95
C VAL A 476 4.94 -22.34 -17.87
N LEU A 477 5.99 -23.04 -17.40
CA LEU A 477 7.38 -22.55 -17.49
C LEU A 477 7.83 -22.31 -18.94
N GLN A 478 7.22 -22.98 -19.91
CA GLN A 478 7.54 -22.81 -21.33
C GLN A 478 6.83 -21.61 -21.99
N HIS A 479 5.97 -20.91 -21.26
CA HIS A 479 5.20 -19.75 -21.77
C HIS A 479 6.15 -18.64 -22.29
N PRO A 480 5.85 -17.96 -23.42
CA PRO A 480 6.75 -16.95 -24.03
C PRO A 480 6.90 -15.67 -23.19
N SER A 481 5.90 -15.32 -22.38
CA SER A 481 5.99 -14.20 -21.43
C SER A 481 6.85 -14.55 -20.21
N PHE A 482 7.93 -13.80 -20.03
CA PHE A 482 8.81 -13.88 -18.87
C PHE A 482 8.07 -13.68 -17.53
N THR A 483 7.06 -12.81 -17.49
CA THR A 483 6.25 -12.60 -16.28
C THR A 483 5.59 -13.90 -15.81
N VAL A 484 4.99 -14.67 -16.73
CA VAL A 484 4.38 -15.97 -16.40
C VAL A 484 5.44 -16.94 -15.89
N GLN A 485 6.61 -17.01 -16.53
CA GLN A 485 7.70 -17.91 -16.15
C GLN A 485 8.21 -17.65 -14.73
N VAL A 486 8.36 -16.38 -14.34
CA VAL A 486 8.84 -15.99 -13.01
C VAL A 486 7.80 -16.33 -11.93
N HIS A 487 6.52 -16.05 -12.17
CA HIS A 487 5.44 -16.43 -11.25
C HIS A 487 5.31 -17.96 -11.12
N ALA A 488 5.46 -18.70 -12.22
CA ALA A 488 5.47 -20.16 -12.19
C ALA A 488 6.67 -20.72 -11.42
N SER A 489 7.85 -20.12 -11.57
CA SER A 489 9.04 -20.48 -10.79
C SER A 489 8.85 -20.22 -9.29
N LYS A 490 8.20 -19.10 -8.94
CA LYS A 490 7.84 -18.78 -7.55
C LYS A 490 6.84 -19.78 -6.98
N ALA A 491 5.82 -20.15 -7.74
CA ALA A 491 4.84 -21.18 -7.38
C ALA A 491 5.51 -22.55 -7.19
N LEU A 492 6.45 -22.94 -8.06
CA LEU A 492 7.22 -24.18 -7.93
C LEU A 492 8.04 -24.22 -6.63
N ARG A 493 8.65 -23.09 -6.26
CA ARG A 493 9.38 -22.99 -4.98
C ARG A 493 8.43 -23.18 -3.80
N ALA A 494 7.30 -22.49 -3.78
CA ALA A 494 6.31 -22.66 -2.70
C ALA A 494 5.78 -24.10 -2.65
N PHE A 495 5.49 -24.69 -3.80
CA PHE A 495 5.04 -26.07 -3.93
C PHE A 495 6.05 -27.08 -3.35
N VAL A 496 7.33 -26.95 -3.69
CA VAL A 496 8.36 -27.89 -3.20
C VAL A 496 8.67 -27.67 -1.72
N LEU A 497 8.52 -26.44 -1.19
CA LEU A 497 8.59 -26.21 0.25
C LEU A 497 7.46 -26.92 1.01
N ALA A 498 6.25 -26.90 0.46
CA ALA A 498 5.08 -27.57 1.03
C ALA A 498 5.11 -29.11 0.82
N CYS A 499 5.69 -29.58 -0.28
CA CYS A 499 5.84 -30.99 -0.65
C CYS A 499 7.30 -31.37 -0.94
N PRO A 500 8.17 -31.54 0.07
CA PRO A 500 9.61 -31.78 -0.12
C PRO A 500 9.96 -33.02 -0.96
N GLN A 501 9.11 -34.05 -0.98
CA GLN A 501 9.23 -35.24 -1.82
C GLN A 501 9.26 -34.92 -3.33
N GLN A 502 8.80 -33.73 -3.72
CA GLN A 502 8.78 -33.25 -5.09
C GLN A 502 10.10 -32.59 -5.53
N LEU A 503 11.06 -32.42 -4.61
CA LEU A 503 12.34 -31.75 -4.87
C LEU A 503 13.12 -32.40 -6.01
N LEU A 504 13.60 -33.63 -5.84
CA LEU A 504 14.42 -34.30 -6.87
C LEU A 504 13.68 -34.56 -8.19
N PRO A 505 12.41 -35.04 -8.19
CA PRO A 505 11.66 -35.20 -9.44
C PRO A 505 11.60 -33.89 -10.24
N THR A 506 11.32 -32.77 -9.58
CA THR A 506 11.21 -31.46 -10.24
C THR A 506 12.58 -30.95 -10.71
N VAL A 507 13.65 -31.13 -9.91
CA VAL A 507 15.02 -30.80 -10.31
C VAL A 507 15.42 -31.58 -11.57
N SER A 508 15.18 -32.89 -11.59
CA SER A 508 15.52 -33.74 -12.73
C SER A 508 14.78 -33.33 -14.00
N ILE A 509 13.47 -33.06 -13.92
CA ILE A 509 12.70 -32.60 -15.09
C ILE A 509 13.22 -31.26 -15.59
N CYS A 510 13.37 -30.26 -14.71
CA CYS A 510 13.87 -28.94 -15.10
C CYS A 510 15.28 -29.02 -15.71
N MET A 511 16.20 -29.79 -15.13
CA MET A 511 17.56 -29.98 -15.65
C MET A 511 17.56 -30.61 -17.05
N ASN A 512 16.74 -31.65 -17.26
CA ASN A 512 16.60 -32.30 -18.57
C ASN A 512 15.97 -31.35 -19.60
N SER A 513 14.97 -30.56 -19.20
CA SER A 513 14.35 -29.55 -20.05
C SER A 513 15.32 -28.43 -20.43
N VAL A 514 16.12 -27.93 -19.49
CA VAL A 514 17.19 -26.95 -19.79
C VAL A 514 18.16 -27.51 -20.84
N ASN A 515 18.66 -28.74 -20.65
CA ASN A 515 19.56 -29.39 -21.62
C ASN A 515 18.92 -29.52 -23.01
N ARG A 516 17.67 -29.98 -23.06
CA ARG A 516 16.92 -30.12 -24.31
C ARG A 516 16.79 -28.79 -25.05
N GLU A 517 16.35 -27.73 -24.35
CA GLU A 517 16.13 -26.42 -24.99
C GLU A 517 17.45 -25.75 -25.40
N LEU A 518 18.53 -25.91 -24.61
CA LEU A 518 19.87 -25.40 -24.97
C LEU A 518 20.39 -26.01 -26.28
N ASN A 519 20.19 -27.31 -26.49
CA ASN A 519 20.57 -27.99 -27.73
C ASN A 519 19.78 -27.50 -28.96
N LEU A 520 18.58 -26.95 -28.74
CA LEU A 520 17.75 -26.37 -29.81
C LEU A 520 18.12 -24.91 -30.13
N LEU A 521 18.91 -24.22 -29.30
CA LEU A 521 19.28 -22.81 -29.52
C LEU A 521 20.13 -22.59 -30.77
N ALA A 522 20.93 -23.58 -31.16
CA ALA A 522 21.74 -23.52 -32.38
C ALA A 522 20.93 -23.82 -33.66
N GLY A 523 19.66 -24.23 -33.53
CA GLY A 523 18.81 -24.66 -34.63
C GLY A 523 17.69 -23.67 -35.00
N PRO A 524 16.92 -23.97 -36.06
CA PRO A 524 15.85 -23.09 -36.56
C PRO A 524 14.65 -22.96 -35.61
N ARG A 525 14.54 -23.83 -34.59
CA ARG A 525 13.48 -23.81 -33.55
C ARG A 525 13.96 -23.16 -32.24
N GLN A 526 14.89 -22.20 -32.32
CA GLN A 526 15.42 -21.53 -31.14
C GLN A 526 14.32 -20.86 -30.31
N ALA A 527 14.28 -21.16 -29.02
CA ALA A 527 13.37 -20.53 -28.07
C ALA A 527 14.11 -20.12 -26.79
N PRO A 528 14.93 -19.05 -26.83
CA PRO A 528 15.73 -18.59 -25.69
C PRO A 528 14.92 -18.42 -24.40
N ARG A 529 13.67 -17.94 -24.52
CA ARG A 529 12.76 -17.77 -23.37
C ARG A 529 12.46 -19.09 -22.65
N ARG A 530 12.33 -20.22 -23.35
CA ARG A 530 12.07 -21.51 -22.70
C ARG A 530 13.26 -21.98 -21.87
N CYS A 531 14.48 -21.76 -22.37
CA CYS A 531 15.71 -22.05 -21.63
C CYS A 531 15.75 -21.27 -20.30
N ILE A 532 15.49 -19.96 -20.38
CA ILE A 532 15.48 -19.06 -19.22
C ILE A 532 14.38 -19.44 -18.22
N GLY A 533 13.17 -19.77 -18.70
CA GLY A 533 12.06 -20.21 -17.85
C GLY A 533 12.39 -21.45 -17.04
N TYR A 534 12.90 -22.51 -17.68
CA TYR A 534 13.33 -23.72 -16.97
C TYR A 534 14.54 -23.48 -16.06
N ALA A 535 15.46 -22.59 -16.41
CA ALA A 535 16.60 -22.25 -15.54
C ALA A 535 16.13 -21.58 -14.24
N HIS A 536 15.17 -20.64 -14.31
CA HIS A 536 14.57 -20.03 -13.13
C HIS A 536 13.76 -21.04 -12.31
N GLY A 537 12.99 -21.92 -12.96
CA GLY A 537 12.28 -23.01 -12.28
C GLY A 537 13.24 -23.93 -11.54
N LEU A 538 14.36 -24.31 -12.18
CA LEU A 538 15.42 -25.11 -11.56
C LEU A 538 16.05 -24.38 -10.37
N ALA A 539 16.44 -23.13 -10.52
CA ALA A 539 17.04 -22.34 -9.43
C ALA A 539 16.08 -22.16 -8.25
N ALA A 540 14.80 -21.90 -8.52
CA ALA A 540 13.76 -21.74 -7.51
C ALA A 540 13.55 -23.03 -6.70
N VAL A 541 13.52 -24.18 -7.36
CA VAL A 541 13.42 -25.49 -6.70
C VAL A 541 14.68 -25.82 -5.92
N LEU A 542 15.87 -25.60 -6.49
CA LEU A 542 17.15 -25.79 -5.80
C LEU A 542 17.22 -24.99 -4.49
N SER A 543 16.64 -23.77 -4.48
CA SER A 543 16.61 -22.90 -3.30
C SER A 543 15.88 -23.46 -2.08
N THR A 544 15.08 -24.50 -2.26
CA THR A 544 14.35 -25.17 -1.17
C THR A 544 15.20 -26.20 -0.44
N SER A 545 16.29 -26.66 -1.07
CA SER A 545 17.09 -27.79 -0.60
C SER A 545 17.72 -27.56 0.77
N SER A 546 18.11 -26.32 1.10
CA SER A 546 18.68 -26.00 2.41
C SER A 546 17.67 -26.05 3.55
N ARG A 547 16.37 -25.91 3.25
CA ARG A 547 15.28 -26.12 4.23
C ARG A 547 14.88 -27.58 4.37
N HIS A 548 15.12 -28.39 3.33
CA HIS A 548 14.76 -29.81 3.30
C HIS A 548 15.93 -30.71 2.84
N PRO A 549 17.07 -30.73 3.57
CA PRO A 549 18.30 -31.39 3.12
C PRO A 549 18.16 -32.90 2.91
N LEU A 550 17.23 -33.56 3.63
CA LEU A 550 16.97 -34.99 3.52
C LEU A 550 16.37 -35.41 2.16
N TYR A 551 15.74 -34.48 1.46
CA TYR A 551 15.13 -34.73 0.15
C TYR A 551 16.07 -34.33 -0.99
N GLY A 552 17.28 -33.87 -0.68
CA GLY A 552 18.28 -33.42 -1.65
C GLY A 552 19.30 -34.49 -2.04
N SER A 553 20.05 -34.23 -3.10
CA SER A 553 21.16 -35.10 -3.53
C SER A 553 22.35 -34.27 -3.98
N VAL A 554 23.47 -34.40 -3.26
CA VAL A 554 24.72 -33.69 -3.55
C VAL A 554 25.22 -34.01 -4.96
N ASP A 555 25.10 -35.26 -5.40
CA ASP A 555 25.49 -35.68 -6.76
C ASP A 555 24.66 -34.98 -7.83
N VAL A 556 23.35 -34.82 -7.61
CA VAL A 556 22.49 -34.05 -8.53
C VAL A 556 22.94 -32.59 -8.57
N TYR A 557 23.19 -31.98 -7.42
CA TYR A 557 23.64 -30.58 -7.34
C TYR A 557 25.01 -30.36 -8.00
N ALA A 558 25.95 -31.30 -7.82
CA ALA A 558 27.25 -31.27 -8.46
C ALA A 558 27.14 -31.36 -9.99
N ARG A 559 26.22 -32.21 -10.52
CA ARG A 559 25.94 -32.28 -11.96
C ARG A 559 25.36 -30.99 -12.52
N VAL A 560 24.45 -30.34 -11.78
CA VAL A 560 23.93 -29.00 -12.15
C VAL A 560 25.07 -27.99 -12.24
N LEU A 561 25.98 -27.97 -11.25
CA LEU A 561 27.14 -27.08 -11.27
C LEU A 561 28.07 -27.38 -12.44
N GLN A 562 28.37 -28.66 -12.69
CA GLN A 562 29.22 -29.08 -13.80
C GLN A 562 28.66 -28.61 -15.13
N GLN A 563 27.34 -28.79 -15.35
CA GLN A 563 26.66 -28.31 -16.55
C GLN A 563 26.77 -26.78 -16.69
N ALA A 564 26.50 -26.02 -15.62
CA ALA A 564 26.60 -24.55 -15.66
C ALA A 564 28.03 -24.08 -15.98
N THR A 565 29.05 -24.70 -15.36
CA THR A 565 30.45 -24.34 -15.61
C THR A 565 30.92 -24.74 -17.02
N ASN A 566 30.42 -25.84 -17.58
CA ASN A 566 30.69 -26.23 -18.96
C ASN A 566 30.06 -25.23 -19.94
N LEU A 567 28.82 -24.79 -19.70
CA LEU A 567 28.16 -23.77 -20.52
C LEU A 567 28.95 -22.45 -20.57
N LEU A 568 29.46 -21.98 -19.43
CA LEU A 568 30.29 -20.77 -19.37
C LEU A 568 31.60 -20.91 -20.16
N LYS A 569 32.17 -22.11 -20.24
CA LYS A 569 33.40 -22.37 -21.01
C LYS A 569 33.13 -22.41 -22.51
N THR A 570 32.00 -23.00 -22.92
CA THR A 570 31.68 -23.19 -24.34
C THR A 570 31.00 -21.97 -24.98
N SER A 571 30.33 -21.12 -24.19
CA SER A 571 29.53 -20.01 -24.73
C SER A 571 30.33 -18.99 -25.54
N GLY A 572 31.64 -18.84 -25.30
CA GLY A 572 32.51 -17.95 -26.06
C GLY A 572 32.67 -18.31 -27.54
N SER A 573 32.28 -19.52 -27.94
CA SER A 573 32.32 -19.99 -29.34
C SER A 573 31.02 -19.77 -30.13
N SER A 574 29.96 -19.29 -29.47
CA SER A 574 28.64 -19.09 -30.07
C SER A 574 28.43 -17.62 -30.49
N ASP A 575 27.48 -17.37 -31.40
CA ASP A 575 26.99 -16.02 -31.69
C ASP A 575 26.50 -15.33 -30.40
N LEU A 576 26.69 -14.01 -30.29
CA LEU A 576 26.42 -13.19 -29.11
C LEU A 576 25.01 -13.39 -28.54
N ARG A 577 23.98 -13.56 -29.39
CA ARG A 577 22.59 -13.78 -28.93
C ARG A 577 22.41 -15.15 -28.28
N VAL A 578 22.99 -16.19 -28.87
CA VAL A 578 22.96 -17.56 -28.32
C VAL A 578 23.81 -17.63 -27.05
N SER A 579 25.02 -17.07 -27.11
CA SER A 579 25.96 -16.97 -26.01
C SER A 579 25.36 -16.25 -24.80
N SER A 580 24.65 -15.15 -25.04
CA SER A 580 23.90 -14.39 -24.03
C SER A 580 22.91 -15.29 -23.26
N CYS A 581 22.09 -16.07 -23.98
CA CYS A 581 21.15 -17.01 -23.38
C CYS A 581 21.86 -18.12 -22.57
N GLN A 582 22.90 -18.74 -23.14
CA GLN A 582 23.66 -19.81 -22.47
C GLN A 582 24.30 -19.33 -21.16
N LEU A 583 24.90 -18.13 -21.20
CA LEU A 583 25.58 -17.54 -20.06
C LEU A 583 24.58 -17.10 -18.99
N GLN A 584 23.43 -16.53 -19.37
CA GLN A 584 22.34 -16.21 -18.45
C GLN A 584 21.83 -17.47 -17.72
N VAL A 585 21.56 -18.55 -18.47
CA VAL A 585 21.13 -19.85 -17.89
C VAL A 585 22.16 -20.37 -16.90
N ALA A 586 23.44 -20.36 -17.26
CA ALA A 586 24.50 -20.84 -16.40
C ALA A 586 24.60 -20.04 -15.08
N TRP A 587 24.52 -18.71 -15.13
CA TRP A 587 24.56 -17.88 -13.93
C TRP A 587 23.31 -18.01 -13.05
N ILE A 588 22.13 -18.22 -13.65
CA ILE A 588 20.91 -18.52 -12.88
C ILE A 588 21.08 -19.84 -12.10
N MET A 589 21.60 -20.89 -12.76
CA MET A 589 21.86 -22.19 -12.11
C MET A 589 22.87 -22.04 -10.96
N ILE A 590 23.99 -21.33 -11.19
CA ILE A 590 24.99 -21.04 -10.14
C ILE A 590 24.35 -20.26 -8.99
N GLY A 591 23.54 -19.23 -9.29
CA GLY A 591 22.82 -18.45 -8.28
C GLY A 591 21.87 -19.30 -7.43
N GLY A 592 21.11 -20.21 -8.06
CA GLY A 592 20.26 -21.18 -7.35
C GLY A 592 21.06 -22.11 -6.44
N LEU A 593 22.23 -22.58 -6.86
CA LEU A 593 23.11 -23.45 -6.06
C LEU A 593 23.70 -22.76 -4.83
N MET A 594 23.82 -21.42 -4.82
CA MET A 594 24.33 -20.69 -3.65
C MET A 594 23.46 -20.90 -2.40
N SER A 595 22.18 -21.18 -2.58
CA SER A 595 21.21 -21.46 -1.51
C SER A 595 21.50 -22.72 -0.70
N LEU A 596 22.32 -23.65 -1.23
CA LEU A 596 22.77 -24.86 -0.53
C LEU A 596 23.68 -24.53 0.67
N GLY A 597 24.21 -23.30 0.69
CA GLY A 597 24.98 -22.78 1.81
C GLY A 597 26.44 -23.22 1.85
N PRO A 598 27.15 -22.85 2.92
CA PRO A 598 28.61 -22.82 2.94
C PRO A 598 29.26 -24.20 2.80
N ASN A 599 28.57 -25.27 3.24
CA ASN A 599 29.09 -26.64 3.17
C ASN A 599 29.31 -27.10 1.73
N PHE A 600 28.37 -26.78 0.83
CA PHE A 600 28.49 -27.09 -0.59
C PHE A 600 29.42 -26.08 -1.29
N VAL A 601 29.20 -24.79 -1.06
CA VAL A 601 29.88 -23.72 -1.81
C VAL A 601 31.38 -23.64 -1.51
N LYS A 602 31.82 -23.94 -0.29
CA LYS A 602 33.23 -23.84 0.12
C LYS A 602 34.17 -24.64 -0.78
N ILE A 603 33.76 -25.83 -1.23
CA ILE A 603 34.58 -26.72 -2.08
C ILE A 603 34.76 -26.11 -3.48
N HIS A 604 33.76 -25.38 -3.97
CA HIS A 604 33.75 -24.80 -5.31
C HIS A 604 34.17 -23.33 -5.34
N LEU A 605 34.37 -22.68 -4.17
CA LEU A 605 34.66 -21.26 -4.06
C LEU A 605 35.88 -20.81 -4.89
N PRO A 606 37.03 -21.53 -4.92
CA PRO A 606 38.17 -21.13 -5.77
C PRO A 606 37.80 -21.06 -7.26
N GLN A 607 37.01 -22.02 -7.75
CA GLN A 607 36.52 -22.05 -9.13
C GLN A 607 35.51 -20.92 -9.39
N LEU A 608 34.58 -20.69 -8.47
CA LEU A 608 33.59 -19.60 -8.57
C LEU A 608 34.27 -18.23 -8.63
N MET A 609 35.29 -17.99 -7.79
CA MET A 609 36.06 -16.75 -7.81
C MET A 609 36.78 -16.53 -9.14
N LEU A 610 37.24 -17.59 -9.81
CA LEU A 610 37.82 -17.49 -11.14
C LEU A 610 36.76 -17.14 -12.20
N LEU A 611 35.60 -17.79 -12.15
CA LEU A 611 34.49 -17.52 -13.07
C LEU A 611 33.97 -16.09 -12.94
N TRP A 612 33.79 -15.60 -11.71
CA TRP A 612 33.40 -14.21 -11.46
C TRP A 612 34.46 -13.23 -11.96
N LYS A 613 35.75 -13.51 -11.73
CA LYS A 613 36.85 -12.68 -12.23
C LYS A 613 36.85 -12.59 -13.76
N ASN A 614 36.51 -13.68 -14.45
CA ASN A 614 36.41 -13.70 -15.91
C ASN A 614 35.20 -12.92 -16.44
N ALA A 615 34.08 -12.92 -15.70
CA ALA A 615 32.89 -12.14 -16.05
C ALA A 615 33.00 -10.65 -15.69
N LEU A 616 33.79 -10.32 -14.66
CA LEU A 616 34.06 -8.97 -14.15
C LEU A 616 35.54 -8.59 -14.31
N PRO A 617 36.11 -8.66 -15.54
CA PRO A 617 37.52 -8.43 -15.77
C PRO A 617 37.87 -6.96 -15.54
N ARG A 618 39.17 -6.68 -15.39
CA ARG A 618 39.67 -5.30 -15.36
C ARG A 618 39.23 -4.55 -16.62
N PRO A 619 38.81 -3.29 -16.51
CA PRO A 619 38.41 -2.49 -17.67
C PRO A 619 39.55 -2.37 -18.68
N VAL A 620 39.20 -2.45 -19.95
CA VAL A 620 40.11 -2.18 -21.07
C VAL A 620 40.25 -0.66 -21.21
N PRO A 621 41.41 -0.10 -21.64
CA PRO A 621 41.55 1.34 -21.87
C PRO A 621 40.40 1.94 -22.70
N LYS A 622 39.98 3.17 -22.37
CA LYS A 622 38.80 3.84 -22.99
C LYS A 622 38.84 3.84 -24.53
N GLU A 623 40.03 3.99 -25.12
CA GLU A 623 40.26 3.96 -26.57
C GLU A 623 39.87 2.63 -27.23
N ASN A 624 40.03 1.51 -26.53
CA ASN A 624 39.62 0.19 -27.02
C ASN A 624 38.14 -0.09 -26.75
N MET A 625 37.52 0.63 -25.81
CA MET A 625 36.10 0.51 -25.50
C MET A 625 35.24 1.25 -26.52
N SER A 626 35.71 2.41 -27.02
CA SER A 626 35.04 3.19 -28.07
C SER A 626 35.03 2.49 -29.43
N GLN A 627 35.91 1.52 -29.66
CA GLN A 627 35.94 0.68 -30.87
C GLN A 627 34.87 -0.42 -30.87
N ARG A 628 34.22 -0.69 -29.74
CA ARG A 628 33.21 -1.76 -29.63
C ARG A 628 31.85 -1.28 -30.10
N ASN A 629 31.14 -2.16 -30.78
CA ASN A 629 29.78 -1.87 -31.24
C ASN A 629 28.75 -2.00 -30.10
N MET A 630 27.59 -1.36 -30.27
CA MET A 630 26.52 -1.31 -29.24
C MET A 630 26.07 -2.70 -28.76
N ILE A 631 25.96 -3.67 -29.68
CA ILE A 631 25.58 -5.05 -29.35
C ILE A 631 26.62 -5.75 -28.47
N GLU A 632 27.91 -5.51 -28.71
CA GLU A 632 29.00 -6.07 -27.92
C GLU A 632 29.02 -5.46 -26.52
N LEU A 633 28.85 -4.14 -26.42
CA LEU A 633 28.72 -3.45 -25.13
C LEU A 633 27.50 -3.96 -24.34
N SER A 634 26.37 -4.17 -25.02
CA SER A 634 25.15 -4.73 -24.41
C SER A 634 25.39 -6.14 -23.91
N TYR A 635 26.10 -6.97 -24.67
CA TYR A 635 26.51 -8.31 -24.28
C TYR A 635 27.40 -8.29 -23.03
N LEU A 636 28.44 -7.44 -23.01
CA LEU A 636 29.34 -7.29 -21.86
C LEU A 636 28.63 -6.79 -20.60
N ALA A 637 27.65 -5.90 -20.74
CA ALA A 637 26.81 -5.45 -19.63
C ALA A 637 25.91 -6.59 -19.14
N HIS A 638 25.30 -7.36 -20.04
CA HIS A 638 24.47 -8.50 -19.68
C HIS A 638 25.25 -9.59 -18.92
N VAL A 639 26.47 -9.92 -19.37
CA VAL A 639 27.37 -10.86 -18.69
C VAL A 639 27.61 -10.44 -17.23
N ARG A 640 27.87 -9.16 -17.00
CA ARG A 640 28.11 -8.60 -15.66
C ARG A 640 26.85 -8.68 -14.80
N GLU A 641 25.70 -8.31 -15.34
CA GLU A 641 24.41 -8.36 -14.61
C GLU A 641 24.12 -9.77 -14.09
N CYS A 642 24.28 -10.78 -14.94
CA CYS A 642 24.05 -12.18 -14.59
C CYS A 642 25.05 -12.69 -13.54
N ALA A 643 26.33 -12.37 -13.72
CA ALA A 643 27.38 -12.76 -12.76
C ALA A 643 27.14 -12.13 -11.38
N LEU A 644 26.84 -10.82 -11.33
CA LEU A 644 26.49 -10.12 -10.09
C LEU A 644 25.24 -10.72 -9.44
N GLY A 645 24.23 -11.14 -10.22
CA GLY A 645 23.08 -11.88 -9.68
C GLY A 645 23.45 -13.15 -8.90
N SER A 646 24.51 -13.85 -9.31
CA SER A 646 25.03 -15.02 -8.57
C SER A 646 25.90 -14.62 -7.37
N ILE A 647 26.66 -13.52 -7.45
CA ILE A 647 27.42 -12.95 -6.32
C ILE A 647 26.47 -12.50 -5.23
N ARG A 648 25.37 -11.82 -5.58
CA ARG A 648 24.30 -11.48 -4.65
C ARG A 648 23.80 -12.70 -3.87
N ALA A 649 23.52 -13.80 -4.57
CA ALA A 649 23.09 -15.04 -3.94
C ALA A 649 24.17 -15.63 -3.02
N PHE A 650 25.44 -15.56 -3.42
CA PHE A 650 26.57 -15.93 -2.56
C PHE A 650 26.59 -15.08 -1.28
N LEU A 651 26.52 -13.74 -1.39
CA LEU A 651 26.51 -12.82 -0.25
C LEU A 651 25.32 -13.07 0.69
N MET A 652 24.15 -13.46 0.17
CA MET A 652 22.97 -13.73 1.00
C MET A 652 23.04 -15.06 1.76
N PHE A 653 23.54 -16.13 1.12
CA PHE A 653 23.48 -17.49 1.70
C PHE A 653 24.80 -17.98 2.29
N ASN A 654 25.93 -17.36 1.94
CA ASN A 654 27.27 -17.87 2.23
C ASN A 654 28.13 -16.86 2.99
N GLN A 655 27.50 -16.03 3.83
CA GLN A 655 28.17 -15.00 4.64
C GLN A 655 29.36 -15.52 5.45
N ARG A 656 29.26 -16.77 5.95
CA ARG A 656 30.33 -17.44 6.71
C ARG A 656 31.62 -17.68 5.89
N LEU A 657 31.56 -17.58 4.56
CA LEU A 657 32.70 -17.73 3.66
C LEU A 657 33.35 -16.38 3.29
N LEU A 658 32.80 -15.24 3.72
CA LEU A 658 33.42 -13.92 3.51
C LEU A 658 34.60 -13.72 4.47
N THR A 659 35.77 -14.24 4.07
CA THR A 659 37.04 -13.87 4.69
C THR A 659 37.52 -12.51 4.17
N SER A 660 38.50 -11.89 4.84
CA SER A 660 39.10 -10.63 4.37
C SER A 660 39.63 -10.73 2.92
N ASP A 661 40.24 -11.86 2.54
CA ASP A 661 40.70 -12.11 1.16
C ASP A 661 39.54 -12.17 0.17
N VAL A 662 38.50 -12.95 0.48
CA VAL A 662 37.32 -13.08 -0.38
C VAL A 662 36.64 -11.72 -0.55
N SER A 663 36.45 -10.97 0.54
CA SER A 663 35.89 -9.62 0.51
C SER A 663 36.71 -8.66 -0.36
N LYS A 664 38.05 -8.63 -0.22
CA LYS A 664 38.93 -7.77 -1.04
C LYS A 664 38.84 -8.13 -2.52
N ARG A 665 38.84 -9.42 -2.86
CA ARG A 665 38.76 -9.89 -4.24
C ARG A 665 37.39 -9.60 -4.87
N LEU A 666 36.30 -9.77 -4.13
CA LEU A 666 34.96 -9.36 -4.55
C LEU A 666 34.90 -7.84 -4.76
N SER A 667 35.43 -7.06 -3.82
CA SER A 667 35.50 -5.60 -3.91
C SER A 667 36.19 -5.13 -5.18
N ALA A 668 37.37 -5.67 -5.48
CA ALA A 668 38.11 -5.35 -6.71
C ALA A 668 37.33 -5.67 -7.99
N MET A 669 36.50 -6.74 -8.00
CA MET A 669 35.63 -7.06 -9.14
C MET A 669 34.45 -6.09 -9.27
N LEU A 670 33.90 -5.61 -8.15
CA LEU A 670 32.88 -4.56 -8.16
C LEU A 670 33.47 -3.23 -8.66
N GLU A 671 34.67 -2.86 -8.23
CA GLU A 671 35.39 -1.68 -8.76
C GLU A 671 35.64 -1.76 -10.27
N ASN A 672 36.07 -2.92 -10.77
CA ASN A 672 36.21 -3.14 -12.21
C ASN A 672 34.88 -2.89 -12.95
N THR A 673 33.75 -3.21 -12.31
CA THR A 673 32.41 -2.97 -12.86
C THR A 673 32.05 -1.48 -12.84
N VAL A 674 32.38 -0.75 -11.77
CA VAL A 674 32.25 0.72 -11.70
C VAL A 674 32.98 1.37 -12.87
N ALA A 675 34.26 1.01 -13.06
CA ALA A 675 35.07 1.58 -14.13
C ALA A 675 34.59 1.18 -15.53
N PHE A 676 34.02 -0.03 -15.71
CA PHE A 676 33.33 -0.40 -16.95
C PHE A 676 32.14 0.53 -17.22
N LEU A 677 31.26 0.76 -16.23
CA LEU A 677 30.09 1.63 -16.39
C LEU A 677 30.49 3.07 -16.74
N GLN A 678 31.56 3.58 -16.13
CA GLN A 678 32.13 4.91 -16.43
C GLN A 678 32.83 5.00 -17.80
N SER A 679 33.10 3.86 -18.45
CA SER A 679 33.71 3.79 -19.79
C SER A 679 32.68 3.65 -20.91
N LEU A 680 31.39 3.47 -20.59
CA LEU A 680 30.34 3.35 -21.59
C LEU A 680 30.15 4.67 -22.36
N PRO A 681 29.80 4.62 -23.66
CA PRO A 681 29.56 5.81 -24.47
C PRO A 681 28.32 6.57 -23.96
N GLU A 682 28.26 7.87 -24.25
CA GLU A 682 27.09 8.71 -23.92
C GLU A 682 25.84 8.27 -24.71
N LYS A 683 26.01 7.94 -26.00
CA LYS A 683 24.93 7.39 -26.83
C LYS A 683 24.74 5.91 -26.53
N LYS A 684 23.57 5.56 -25.99
CA LYS A 684 23.24 4.21 -25.49
C LYS A 684 21.97 3.59 -26.09
N VAL A 685 21.42 4.24 -27.10
CA VAL A 685 20.18 3.85 -27.79
C VAL A 685 20.44 3.78 -29.29
N SER A 686 19.86 2.79 -29.95
CA SER A 686 19.89 2.62 -31.41
C SER A 686 18.53 2.16 -31.96
N ASP A 687 18.10 2.75 -33.07
CA ASP A 687 16.87 2.35 -33.77
C ASP A 687 17.07 1.07 -34.60
N ASP A 688 18.31 0.77 -34.98
CA ASP A 688 18.65 -0.43 -35.73
C ASP A 688 18.56 -1.69 -34.84
N PRO A 689 17.70 -2.68 -35.16
CA PRO A 689 17.55 -3.90 -34.38
C PRO A 689 18.81 -4.78 -34.38
N THR A 690 19.71 -4.65 -35.36
CA THR A 690 20.95 -5.44 -35.40
C THR A 690 21.90 -5.08 -34.26
N ASN A 691 21.82 -3.84 -33.77
CA ASN A 691 22.57 -3.32 -32.64
C ASN A 691 22.00 -3.76 -31.26
N ARG A 692 20.89 -4.49 -31.24
CA ARG A 692 20.23 -4.92 -30.01
C ARG A 692 20.50 -6.40 -29.73
N LEU A 693 20.97 -6.67 -28.51
CA LEU A 693 21.18 -8.04 -28.02
C LEU A 693 19.85 -8.76 -27.80
N SER A 694 18.84 -8.04 -27.32
CA SER A 694 17.45 -8.50 -27.16
C SER A 694 16.53 -7.48 -27.83
N PRO A 695 15.47 -7.89 -28.55
CA PRO A 695 14.60 -6.95 -29.26
C PRO A 695 14.01 -5.84 -28.38
N ALA A 696 13.81 -6.12 -27.10
CA ALA A 696 13.14 -5.25 -26.15
C ALA A 696 14.08 -4.35 -25.33
N LEU A 697 15.41 -4.55 -25.39
CA LEU A 697 16.37 -3.90 -24.51
C LEU A 697 17.48 -3.19 -25.30
N GLN A 698 17.84 -2.00 -24.83
CA GLN A 698 18.96 -1.18 -25.30
C GLN A 698 20.16 -1.31 -24.35
N LEU A 699 21.33 -0.80 -24.75
CA LEU A 699 22.51 -0.75 -23.87
C LEU A 699 22.20 -0.02 -22.56
N GLN A 700 21.41 1.05 -22.63
CA GLN A 700 20.97 1.80 -21.45
C GLN A 700 20.20 0.92 -20.44
N ASP A 701 19.35 0.01 -20.90
CA ASP A 701 18.60 -0.88 -20.00
C ASP A 701 19.55 -1.84 -19.27
N TYR A 702 20.51 -2.42 -19.99
CA TYR A 702 21.53 -3.28 -19.40
C TYR A 702 22.41 -2.52 -18.41
N GLU A 703 22.82 -1.29 -18.73
CA GLU A 703 23.59 -0.43 -17.82
C GLU A 703 22.84 -0.23 -16.49
N VAL A 704 21.54 0.08 -16.55
CA VAL A 704 20.71 0.27 -15.36
C VAL A 704 20.58 -1.03 -14.55
N MET A 705 20.40 -2.17 -15.21
CA MET A 705 20.34 -3.48 -14.53
C MET A 705 21.67 -3.81 -13.84
N VAL A 706 22.81 -3.51 -14.48
CA VAL A 706 24.14 -3.68 -13.88
C VAL A 706 24.33 -2.74 -12.69
N ARG A 707 23.97 -1.45 -12.81
CA ARG A 707 24.03 -0.48 -11.70
C ARG A 707 23.25 -0.98 -10.48
N ARG A 708 22.00 -1.44 -10.69
CA ARG A 708 21.18 -2.02 -9.62
C ARG A 708 21.91 -3.14 -8.89
N ARG A 709 22.46 -4.11 -9.63
CA ARG A 709 23.17 -5.27 -9.05
C ARG A 709 24.46 -4.87 -8.36
N LEU A 710 25.24 -4.00 -9.00
CA LEU A 710 26.49 -3.48 -8.47
C LEU A 710 26.26 -2.84 -7.10
N PHE A 711 25.32 -1.88 -7.00
CA PHE A 711 25.04 -1.22 -5.72
C PHE A 711 24.48 -2.18 -4.68
N GLN A 712 23.60 -3.09 -5.08
CA GLN A 712 23.08 -4.14 -4.19
C GLN A 712 24.18 -5.01 -3.58
N ASP A 713 25.14 -5.45 -4.40
CA ASP A 713 26.24 -6.30 -3.96
C ASP A 713 27.26 -5.49 -3.15
N PHE A 714 27.50 -4.23 -3.51
CA PHE A 714 28.35 -3.31 -2.76
C PHE A 714 27.79 -3.06 -1.35
N SER A 715 26.50 -2.74 -1.24
CA SER A 715 25.82 -2.55 0.04
C SER A 715 25.85 -3.82 0.90
N LEU A 716 25.64 -5.00 0.31
CA LEU A 716 25.77 -6.27 1.04
C LEU A 716 27.21 -6.51 1.49
N LEU A 717 28.20 -6.25 0.65
CA LEU A 717 29.61 -6.45 0.97
C LEU A 717 30.04 -5.53 2.13
N LEU A 718 29.61 -4.27 2.13
CA LEU A 718 29.88 -3.31 3.21
C LEU A 718 29.22 -3.71 4.53
N ARG A 719 28.03 -4.29 4.48
CA ARG A 719 27.32 -4.73 5.69
C ARG A 719 27.86 -6.04 6.27
N LEU A 720 28.37 -6.92 5.41
CA LEU A 720 28.67 -8.31 5.78
C LEU A 720 30.17 -8.59 5.93
N SER A 721 31.05 -7.76 5.38
CA SER A 721 32.49 -8.03 5.45
C SER A 721 33.02 -7.84 6.89
N PRO A 722 34.11 -8.53 7.26
CA PRO A 722 34.72 -8.38 8.58
C PRO A 722 35.19 -6.94 8.85
N VAL A 723 35.08 -6.49 10.11
CA VAL A 723 35.36 -5.10 10.56
C VAL A 723 36.69 -4.55 10.04
N GLY A 724 37.77 -5.35 10.04
CA GLY A 724 39.10 -4.93 9.57
C GLY A 724 39.28 -4.83 8.05
N THR A 725 38.24 -5.09 7.25
CA THR A 725 38.29 -5.03 5.76
C THR A 725 37.49 -3.85 5.21
N MET A 726 36.78 -3.12 6.07
CA MET A 726 35.85 -2.03 5.71
C MET A 726 36.49 -0.93 4.87
N GLU A 727 37.66 -0.42 5.27
CA GLU A 727 38.40 0.62 4.54
C GLU A 727 38.79 0.16 3.13
N THR A 728 39.14 -1.12 2.97
CA THR A 728 39.49 -1.71 1.67
C THR A 728 38.28 -2.10 0.82
N THR A 729 37.06 -2.07 1.37
CA THR A 729 35.80 -2.35 0.65
C THR A 729 35.01 -1.08 0.33
N ALA A 730 35.16 -0.02 1.13
CA ALA A 730 34.49 1.26 0.96
C ALA A 730 35.26 2.15 -0.01
N HIS A 731 35.31 1.77 -1.28
CA HIS A 731 36.02 2.55 -2.30
C HIS A 731 35.26 3.83 -2.67
N SER A 732 35.96 4.96 -2.69
CA SER A 732 35.40 6.26 -3.08
C SER A 732 34.86 6.31 -4.51
N THR A 733 35.34 5.42 -5.39
CA THR A 733 34.99 5.37 -6.83
C THR A 733 33.51 5.07 -7.08
N VAL A 734 32.81 4.44 -6.13
CA VAL A 734 31.38 4.13 -6.24
C VAL A 734 30.50 5.37 -6.00
N LEU A 735 30.96 6.35 -5.20
CA LEU A 735 30.14 7.48 -4.76
C LEU A 735 29.67 8.37 -5.93
N PRO A 736 30.53 8.82 -6.86
CA PRO A 736 30.07 9.67 -7.97
C PRO A 736 29.00 8.99 -8.83
N LEU A 737 29.13 7.67 -9.02
CA LEU A 737 28.17 6.87 -9.78
C LEU A 737 26.85 6.66 -9.01
N ALA A 738 26.93 6.47 -7.69
CA ALA A 738 25.76 6.36 -6.82
C ALA A 738 24.99 7.69 -6.80
N VAL A 739 25.67 8.81 -6.56
CA VAL A 739 25.08 10.17 -6.57
C VAL A 739 24.39 10.44 -7.91
N ALA A 740 25.08 10.24 -9.04
CA ALA A 740 24.47 10.40 -10.36
C ALA A 740 23.22 9.52 -10.56
N SER A 741 23.19 8.31 -9.97
CA SER A 741 22.03 7.42 -10.15
C SER A 741 20.75 7.92 -9.48
N PHE A 742 20.82 8.79 -8.47
CA PHE A 742 19.64 9.31 -7.77
C PHE A 742 19.45 10.82 -7.86
N SER A 743 20.48 11.58 -8.30
CA SER A 743 20.43 13.05 -8.38
C SER A 743 20.61 13.65 -9.77
N ASP A 744 21.04 12.88 -10.77
CA ASP A 744 21.39 13.44 -12.08
C ASP A 744 20.23 14.23 -12.72
N ALA A 745 20.50 15.44 -13.20
CA ALA A 745 19.48 16.28 -13.81
C ALA A 745 19.08 15.76 -15.20
N ASP A 746 20.00 15.09 -15.89
CA ASP A 746 19.76 14.53 -17.22
C ASP A 746 19.08 13.16 -17.09
N TYR A 747 17.79 13.14 -17.39
CA TYR A 747 16.96 11.96 -17.28
C TYR A 747 16.85 11.23 -18.62
N PHE A 748 17.29 9.96 -18.66
CA PHE A 748 17.09 9.09 -19.81
C PHE A 748 15.87 8.18 -19.62
N ALA A 749 14.76 8.53 -20.27
CA ALA A 749 13.52 7.77 -20.17
C ALA A 749 13.56 6.41 -20.87
N PRO A 750 12.92 5.37 -20.30
CA PRO A 750 12.66 4.15 -21.04
C PRO A 750 11.79 4.48 -22.26
N SER A 751 12.29 4.20 -23.47
CA SER A 751 11.58 4.49 -24.72
C SER A 751 10.18 3.87 -24.77
N SER A 752 9.99 2.72 -24.11
CA SER A 752 8.69 2.03 -24.00
C SER A 752 7.64 2.72 -23.11
N LEU A 753 8.00 3.81 -22.43
CA LEU A 753 7.13 4.59 -21.55
C LEU A 753 7.03 6.07 -22.00
N SER A 754 7.66 6.46 -23.10
CA SER A 754 7.79 7.86 -23.54
C SER A 754 6.45 8.60 -23.61
N ALA A 755 5.42 7.98 -24.19
CA ALA A 755 4.08 8.58 -24.29
C ALA A 755 3.40 8.77 -22.92
N ALA A 756 3.56 7.81 -22.01
CA ALA A 756 2.99 7.92 -20.65
C ALA A 756 3.68 9.02 -19.84
N ILE A 757 5.01 9.10 -19.95
CA ILE A 757 5.82 10.14 -19.30
C ILE A 757 5.48 11.52 -19.85
N ALA A 758 5.36 11.67 -21.18
CA ALA A 758 4.98 12.94 -21.80
C ALA A 758 3.59 13.41 -21.36
N SER A 759 2.61 12.49 -21.31
CA SER A 759 1.28 12.79 -20.80
C SER A 759 1.28 13.19 -19.33
N ALA A 760 2.12 12.55 -18.50
CA ALA A 760 2.22 12.88 -17.09
C ALA A 760 2.92 14.22 -16.84
N ALA A 761 3.97 14.53 -17.61
CA ALA A 761 4.66 15.81 -17.54
C ALA A 761 3.70 16.97 -17.86
N ALA A 762 2.81 16.80 -18.85
CA ALA A 762 1.86 17.83 -19.26
C ALA A 762 0.76 18.12 -18.20
N ALA A 763 0.45 17.15 -17.33
CA ALA A 763 -0.56 17.26 -16.28
C ALA A 763 0.04 17.21 -14.87
N PHE A 764 1.31 17.61 -14.73
CA PHE A 764 2.04 17.49 -13.49
C PHE A 764 1.55 18.51 -12.43
N GLU A 765 0.93 17.99 -11.38
CA GLU A 765 0.66 18.74 -10.14
C GLU A 765 1.58 18.27 -9.00
N THR A 766 1.76 16.96 -8.88
CA THR A 766 2.59 16.31 -7.87
C THR A 766 3.17 15.01 -8.39
N ILE A 767 4.38 14.67 -7.96
CA ILE A 767 5.08 13.44 -8.39
C ILE A 767 4.32 12.16 -8.00
N TRP A 768 3.50 12.21 -6.94
CA TRP A 768 2.79 11.05 -6.41
C TRP A 768 1.57 10.65 -7.25
N ASP A 769 1.03 11.55 -8.08
CA ASP A 769 -0.18 11.31 -8.90
C ASP A 769 0.14 10.95 -10.36
N VAL A 770 1.42 11.02 -10.78
CA VAL A 770 1.90 10.79 -12.16
C VAL A 770 1.52 9.40 -12.72
N GLY A 771 1.67 8.33 -11.94
CA GLY A 771 1.21 6.98 -12.30
C GLY A 771 1.65 6.46 -13.67
N ASP A 772 2.87 6.78 -14.11
CA ASP A 772 3.47 6.40 -15.40
C ASP A 772 4.36 5.15 -15.33
N ASN A 773 4.49 4.54 -14.14
CA ASN A 773 5.35 3.40 -13.82
C ASN A 773 6.87 3.71 -13.84
N TYR A 774 7.26 4.99 -13.85
CA TYR A 774 8.66 5.43 -13.82
C TYR A 774 8.91 6.60 -12.86
N ALA A 775 8.01 7.57 -12.82
CA ALA A 775 7.96 8.72 -11.94
C ALA A 775 9.24 9.55 -11.94
N PHE A 776 9.74 9.87 -13.13
CA PHE A 776 10.92 10.72 -13.35
C PHE A 776 12.16 10.30 -12.52
N GLY A 777 12.31 9.02 -12.21
CA GLY A 777 13.47 8.46 -11.50
C GLY A 777 13.32 8.50 -9.97
N LEU A 778 12.09 8.62 -9.48
CA LEU A 778 11.77 8.58 -8.06
C LEU A 778 12.14 7.22 -7.44
N THR A 779 12.67 7.26 -6.22
CA THR A 779 12.84 6.08 -5.36
C THR A 779 11.50 5.43 -5.05
N GLY A 780 11.48 4.11 -4.96
CA GLY A 780 10.29 3.40 -4.49
C GLY A 780 10.26 3.19 -2.97
N LEU A 781 11.20 3.77 -2.21
CA LEU A 781 11.37 3.53 -0.78
C LEU A 781 10.51 4.46 0.10
N VAL A 782 9.90 5.50 -0.49
CA VAL A 782 8.97 6.40 0.20
C VAL A 782 7.54 6.02 -0.18
N ARG A 783 6.68 5.79 0.82
CA ARG A 783 5.25 5.42 0.66
C ARG A 783 4.40 6.25 1.61
N GLY A 784 3.86 7.36 1.11
CA GLY A 784 3.28 8.38 1.99
C GLY A 784 4.35 8.86 2.99
N LEU A 785 3.98 8.93 4.27
CA LEU A 785 4.91 9.29 5.37
C LEU A 785 5.72 8.10 5.92
N SER A 786 5.45 6.88 5.43
CA SER A 786 6.21 5.68 5.77
C SER A 786 7.41 5.53 4.84
N VAL A 787 8.54 5.08 5.40
CA VAL A 787 9.81 4.98 4.68
C VAL A 787 10.36 3.58 4.83
N ILE A 788 10.84 2.99 3.74
CA ILE A 788 11.65 1.78 3.78
C ILE A 788 13.10 2.22 3.94
N ASP A 789 13.71 1.83 5.05
CA ASP A 789 15.12 2.09 5.31
C ASP A 789 15.99 1.49 4.18
N PRO A 790 16.75 2.31 3.43
CA PRO A 790 17.56 1.84 2.30
C PRO A 790 18.65 0.84 2.69
N VAL A 791 19.12 0.89 3.94
CA VAL A 791 20.23 0.07 4.42
C VAL A 791 19.70 -1.22 5.03
N SER A 792 18.86 -1.13 6.06
CA SER A 792 18.35 -2.32 6.75
C SER A 792 17.27 -3.05 5.96
N GLY A 793 16.59 -2.34 5.06
CA GLY A 793 15.41 -2.84 4.39
C GLY A 793 14.26 -3.04 5.37
N ARG A 794 14.18 -2.35 6.51
CA ARG A 794 12.99 -2.40 7.39
C ARG A 794 12.02 -1.28 7.06
N THR A 795 10.71 -1.56 7.12
CA THR A 795 9.68 -0.54 6.88
C THR A 795 9.45 0.24 8.18
N GLN A 796 9.78 1.53 8.18
CA GLN A 796 9.44 2.47 9.23
C GLN A 796 8.07 3.06 8.91
N ARG A 797 7.03 2.50 9.54
CA ARG A 797 5.67 3.01 9.37
C ARG A 797 5.47 4.28 10.17
N HIS A 798 4.76 5.23 9.59
CA HIS A 798 4.32 6.41 10.33
C HIS A 798 3.30 5.99 11.40
N TRP A 799 3.24 6.69 12.54
CA TRP A 799 2.35 6.35 13.66
C TRP A 799 0.85 6.44 13.29
N SER A 800 0.51 7.21 12.25
CA SER A 800 -0.85 7.28 11.70
C SER A 800 -1.19 6.16 10.72
N SER A 801 -0.21 5.37 10.28
CA SER A 801 -0.45 4.25 9.37
C SER A 801 -1.32 3.18 10.04
N ARG A 802 -2.10 2.50 9.21
CA ARG A 802 -2.97 1.38 9.60
C ARG A 802 -2.55 0.14 8.80
N GLN A 803 -3.06 -1.04 9.17
CA GLN A 803 -2.60 -2.32 8.63
C GLN A 803 -3.75 -3.24 8.18
N GLU A 804 -4.93 -2.67 7.91
CA GLU A 804 -6.04 -3.45 7.35
C GLU A 804 -5.83 -3.67 5.85
N PHE A 805 -6.56 -4.63 5.26
CA PHE A 805 -6.46 -4.92 3.82
C PHE A 805 -6.84 -3.70 2.97
N GLU A 806 -7.81 -2.93 3.46
CA GLU A 806 -8.23 -1.66 2.87
C GLU A 806 -7.09 -0.62 2.84
N ASP A 807 -6.23 -0.60 3.86
CA ASP A 807 -5.09 0.31 3.92
C ASP A 807 -3.98 -0.09 2.94
N GLU A 808 -3.76 -1.39 2.73
CA GLU A 808 -2.80 -1.87 1.74
C GLU A 808 -3.19 -1.46 0.30
N VAL A 809 -4.50 -1.42 0.01
CA VAL A 809 -5.02 -0.89 -1.25
C VAL A 809 -4.70 0.60 -1.39
N ASN A 810 -4.84 1.40 -0.33
CA ASN A 810 -4.47 2.81 -0.36
C ASN A 810 -2.96 3.01 -0.49
N ASP A 811 -2.15 2.27 0.27
CA ASP A 811 -0.69 2.35 0.22
C ASP A 811 -0.15 2.07 -1.19
N THR A 812 -0.85 1.26 -1.97
CA THR A 812 -0.48 0.95 -3.36
C THR A 812 -0.56 2.17 -4.27
N ILE A 813 -1.54 3.07 -4.07
CA ILE A 813 -1.68 4.28 -4.89
C ILE A 813 -0.88 5.47 -4.37
N LEU A 814 -0.20 5.33 -3.23
CA LEU A 814 0.76 6.32 -2.73
C LEU A 814 2.12 6.25 -3.43
N LEU A 815 2.31 5.27 -4.32
CA LEU A 815 3.54 5.09 -5.07
C LEU A 815 3.23 5.08 -6.58
N PRO A 816 3.79 6.01 -7.39
CA PRO A 816 3.53 6.10 -8.83
C PRO A 816 4.22 4.99 -9.67
N ILE A 817 4.85 4.02 -9.02
CA ILE A 817 5.65 2.95 -9.62
C ILE A 817 5.06 1.59 -9.23
N GLY A 818 4.72 0.78 -10.21
CA GLY A 818 4.23 -0.57 -9.99
C GLY A 818 5.33 -1.54 -9.55
N SER A 819 4.94 -2.60 -8.83
CA SER A 819 5.81 -3.68 -8.39
C SER A 819 5.40 -5.03 -9.00
N GLY A 820 6.33 -5.97 -9.00
CA GLY A 820 6.10 -7.32 -9.50
C GLY A 820 7.38 -8.16 -9.56
N LEU A 821 7.23 -9.48 -9.50
CA LEU A 821 8.34 -10.42 -9.51
C LEU A 821 9.15 -10.36 -10.82
N GLU A 822 8.49 -10.00 -11.93
CA GLU A 822 9.12 -9.88 -13.25
C GLU A 822 10.23 -8.84 -13.34
N TYR A 823 10.27 -7.88 -12.42
CA TYR A 823 11.32 -6.86 -12.42
C TYR A 823 12.63 -7.37 -11.81
N ASP A 824 12.60 -8.43 -11.01
CA ASP A 824 13.79 -9.08 -10.48
C ASP A 824 13.54 -10.57 -10.24
N ALA A 825 13.86 -11.38 -11.25
CA ALA A 825 13.68 -12.82 -11.19
C ALA A 825 14.62 -13.54 -10.21
N THR A 826 15.62 -12.86 -9.63
CA THR A 826 16.43 -13.46 -8.55
C THR A 826 15.60 -13.71 -7.30
N SER A 827 14.49 -12.97 -7.12
CA SER A 827 13.48 -13.22 -6.07
C SER A 827 12.88 -14.64 -6.10
N THR A 828 13.00 -15.36 -7.22
CA THR A 828 12.53 -16.75 -7.31
C THR A 828 13.37 -17.71 -6.47
N TYR A 829 14.65 -17.41 -6.22
CA TYR A 829 15.57 -18.28 -5.48
C TYR A 829 16.30 -17.58 -4.31
N LEU A 830 16.21 -16.26 -4.19
CA LEU A 830 16.66 -15.53 -3.01
C LEU A 830 15.63 -15.62 -1.86
N PRO A 831 16.03 -15.34 -0.61
CA PRO A 831 15.10 -15.24 0.51
C PRO A 831 13.99 -14.23 0.23
N ASP A 832 12.77 -14.58 0.63
CA ASP A 832 11.63 -13.68 0.48
C ASP A 832 11.75 -12.53 1.47
N VAL A 833 11.43 -11.33 1.00
CA VAL A 833 11.29 -10.15 1.85
C VAL A 833 9.80 -9.87 1.98
N GLU A 834 9.27 -9.99 3.20
CA GLU A 834 7.84 -9.82 3.49
C GLU A 834 7.29 -8.52 2.90
N ASP A 835 6.10 -8.61 2.29
CA ASP A 835 5.33 -7.50 1.71
C ASP A 835 6.09 -6.63 0.67
N ARG A 836 7.10 -7.22 0.01
CA ARG A 836 7.93 -6.49 -0.95
C ARG A 836 8.17 -7.25 -2.23
N GLU A 837 7.47 -6.80 -3.25
CA GLU A 837 7.80 -7.15 -4.63
C GLU A 837 8.90 -6.24 -5.18
N PRO A 838 9.73 -6.78 -6.10
CA PRO A 838 10.69 -5.99 -6.84
C PRO A 838 10.05 -4.86 -7.64
N LYS A 839 10.85 -3.82 -7.91
CA LYS A 839 10.48 -2.65 -8.71
C LYS A 839 11.25 -2.65 -10.04
N PRO A 840 10.81 -1.90 -11.06
CA PRO A 840 11.53 -1.72 -12.32
C PRO A 840 13.01 -1.43 -12.11
N ALA A 841 13.87 -1.90 -13.00
CA ALA A 841 15.32 -1.82 -12.85
C ALA A 841 15.82 -0.38 -12.59
N ALA A 842 15.21 0.63 -13.21
CA ALA A 842 15.54 2.04 -12.99
C ALA A 842 15.29 2.47 -11.54
N THR A 843 14.07 2.28 -11.03
CA THR A 843 13.74 2.55 -9.62
C THR A 843 14.60 1.71 -8.68
N GLY A 844 14.81 0.43 -9.00
CA GLY A 844 15.66 -0.45 -8.20
C GLY A 844 17.13 -0.01 -8.16
N ALA A 845 17.64 0.60 -9.24
CA ALA A 845 18.98 1.17 -9.29
C ALA A 845 19.08 2.43 -8.41
N VAL A 846 18.07 3.30 -8.42
CA VAL A 846 17.96 4.46 -7.52
C VAL A 846 17.94 3.99 -6.06
N ASP A 847 17.04 3.05 -5.72
CA ASP A 847 16.91 2.49 -4.37
C ASP A 847 18.24 1.90 -3.87
N ALA A 848 18.94 1.14 -4.73
CA ALA A 848 20.22 0.55 -4.40
C ALA A 848 21.35 1.58 -4.31
N ALA A 849 21.36 2.61 -5.18
CA ALA A 849 22.33 3.69 -5.14
C ALA A 849 22.23 4.51 -3.85
N ILE A 850 21.02 4.81 -3.39
CA ILE A 850 20.76 5.46 -2.09
C ILE A 850 21.35 4.63 -0.95
N SER A 851 21.14 3.31 -0.97
CA SER A 851 21.72 2.38 0.01
C SER A 851 23.25 2.40 -0.01
N ALA A 852 23.86 2.30 -1.19
CA ALA A 852 25.30 2.30 -1.35
C ALA A 852 25.94 3.63 -0.94
N PHE A 853 25.30 4.76 -1.29
CA PHE A 853 25.71 6.10 -0.86
C PHE A 853 25.66 6.24 0.67
N ALA A 854 24.54 5.87 1.28
CA ALA A 854 24.35 5.97 2.73
C ALA A 854 25.38 5.17 3.54
N LEU A 855 25.76 3.99 3.02
CA LEU A 855 26.79 3.14 3.63
C LEU A 855 28.20 3.64 3.37
N CYS A 856 28.48 4.15 2.17
CA CYS A 856 29.84 4.47 1.75
C CYS A 856 30.29 5.87 2.18
N LEU A 857 29.41 6.89 2.11
CA LEU A 857 29.75 8.29 2.39
C LEU A 857 30.37 8.46 3.79
N PRO A 858 29.75 7.96 4.89
CA PRO A 858 30.31 8.14 6.24
C PRO A 858 31.67 7.45 6.43
N LEU A 859 32.04 6.49 5.57
CA LEU A 859 33.31 5.78 5.65
C LEU A 859 34.45 6.48 4.88
N GLN A 860 34.16 7.53 4.11
CA GLN A 860 35.16 8.24 3.32
C GLN A 860 35.86 9.36 4.09
N ALA A 861 37.03 9.77 3.61
CA ALA A 861 37.72 10.96 4.09
C ALA A 861 36.88 12.24 3.83
N PRO A 862 36.97 13.28 4.70
CA PRO A 862 36.14 14.48 4.61
C PRO A 862 36.09 15.15 3.23
N ARG A 863 37.24 15.27 2.54
CA ARG A 863 37.29 15.86 1.18
C ARG A 863 36.43 15.11 0.16
N VAL A 864 36.35 13.78 0.27
CA VAL A 864 35.52 12.96 -0.62
C VAL A 864 34.04 13.11 -0.25
N GLN A 865 33.74 13.25 1.04
CA GLN A 865 32.38 13.52 1.50
C GLN A 865 31.89 14.87 0.99
N GLU A 866 32.72 15.92 1.12
CA GLU A 866 32.46 17.26 0.59
C GLU A 866 32.20 17.22 -0.91
N GLY A 867 33.08 16.60 -1.70
CA GLY A 867 32.90 16.50 -3.16
C GLY A 867 31.62 15.77 -3.58
N ALA A 868 31.19 14.74 -2.84
CA ALA A 868 29.93 14.05 -3.10
C ALA A 868 28.70 14.93 -2.77
N LEU A 869 28.75 15.70 -1.68
CA LEU A 869 27.69 16.64 -1.29
C LEU A 869 27.61 17.83 -2.25
N GLU A 870 28.76 18.33 -2.72
CA GLU A 870 28.83 19.37 -3.76
C GLU A 870 28.22 18.89 -5.09
N GLN A 871 28.47 17.64 -5.49
CA GLN A 871 27.82 17.06 -6.66
C GLN A 871 26.29 17.02 -6.52
N ILE A 872 25.77 16.69 -5.34
CA ILE A 872 24.32 16.72 -5.04
C ILE A 872 23.80 18.15 -5.14
N ALA A 873 24.48 19.12 -4.52
CA ALA A 873 24.09 20.52 -4.54
C ALA A 873 24.06 21.07 -5.98
N SER A 874 25.10 20.78 -6.77
CA SER A 874 25.18 21.13 -8.19
C SER A 874 24.00 20.56 -8.97
N SER A 875 23.69 19.28 -8.76
CA SER A 875 22.57 18.60 -9.43
C SER A 875 21.22 19.25 -9.11
N LEU A 876 20.94 19.56 -7.83
CA LEU A 876 19.69 20.23 -7.39
C LEU A 876 19.55 21.66 -7.94
N SER A 877 20.68 22.32 -8.20
CA SER A 877 20.74 23.69 -8.74
C SER A 877 20.80 23.77 -10.27
N ALA A 878 20.82 22.62 -10.97
CA ALA A 878 20.99 22.56 -12.41
C ALA A 878 19.87 23.33 -13.14
N PHE A 879 20.26 24.17 -14.11
CA PHE A 879 19.32 25.00 -14.86
C PHE A 879 18.28 24.18 -15.64
N SER A 880 18.64 22.96 -16.08
CA SER A 880 17.71 22.04 -16.76
C SER A 880 16.49 21.68 -15.89
N LEU A 881 16.63 21.63 -14.56
CA LEU A 881 15.53 21.34 -13.63
C LEU A 881 14.49 22.47 -13.52
N GLN A 882 14.83 23.70 -13.94
CA GLN A 882 13.84 24.78 -14.02
C GLN A 882 12.79 24.51 -15.10
N LYS A 883 13.16 23.74 -16.13
CA LYS A 883 12.28 23.37 -17.24
C LYS A 883 11.56 22.03 -17.02
N ASP A 884 11.93 21.28 -15.98
CA ASP A 884 11.35 19.98 -15.64
C ASP A 884 11.06 19.89 -14.12
N PRO A 885 9.92 20.43 -13.66
CA PRO A 885 9.54 20.40 -12.25
C PRO A 885 9.31 18.99 -11.71
N ALA A 886 8.93 18.03 -12.58
CA ALA A 886 8.69 16.65 -12.18
C ALA A 886 10.00 15.93 -11.84
N ARG A 887 11.03 16.09 -12.68
CA ARG A 887 12.37 15.58 -12.38
C ARG A 887 12.97 16.25 -11.15
N LYS A 888 12.78 17.57 -10.99
CA LYS A 888 13.19 18.28 -9.77
C LYS A 888 12.58 17.67 -8.52
N SER A 889 11.26 17.45 -8.51
CA SER A 889 10.55 16.83 -7.38
C SER A 889 11.07 15.42 -7.07
N ALA A 890 11.29 14.59 -8.09
CA ALA A 890 11.83 13.24 -7.91
C ALA A 890 13.24 13.24 -7.30
N ILE A 891 14.15 14.11 -7.80
CA ILE A 891 15.50 14.25 -7.25
C ILE A 891 15.46 14.74 -5.81
N THR A 892 14.64 15.76 -5.50
CA THR A 892 14.55 16.28 -4.13
C THR A 892 14.17 15.19 -3.13
N VAL A 893 13.19 14.33 -3.46
CA VAL A 893 12.80 13.19 -2.60
C VAL A 893 13.95 12.19 -2.46
N ASN A 894 14.61 11.84 -3.57
CA ASN A 894 15.74 10.90 -3.56
C ASN A 894 16.89 11.42 -2.69
N VAL A 895 17.25 12.69 -2.83
CA VAL A 895 18.32 13.35 -2.07
C VAL A 895 17.95 13.41 -0.59
N ALA A 896 16.73 13.85 -0.24
CA ALA A 896 16.29 13.90 1.16
C ALA A 896 16.38 12.52 1.82
N LEU A 897 16.00 11.44 1.12
CA LEU A 897 16.14 10.07 1.61
C LEU A 897 17.61 9.63 1.73
N ALA A 898 18.45 9.95 0.74
CA ALA A 898 19.88 9.63 0.76
C ALA A 898 20.62 10.30 1.92
N LEU A 899 20.35 11.59 2.16
CA LEU A 899 20.92 12.33 3.27
C LEU A 899 20.43 11.79 4.62
N HIS A 900 19.13 11.51 4.76
CA HIS A 900 18.59 10.87 5.96
C HIS A 900 19.27 9.53 6.25
N ALA A 901 19.38 8.66 5.25
CA ALA A 901 20.00 7.36 5.40
C ALA A 901 21.49 7.45 5.76
N ALA A 902 22.24 8.39 5.16
CA ALA A 902 23.65 8.62 5.49
C ALA A 902 23.83 9.15 6.92
N CYS A 903 23.02 10.13 7.35
CA CYS A 903 23.06 10.66 8.72
C CYS A 903 22.71 9.57 9.74
N LYS A 904 21.70 8.73 9.45
CA LYS A 904 21.33 7.59 10.29
C LYS A 904 22.45 6.56 10.41
N VAL A 905 23.17 6.25 9.33
CA VAL A 905 24.33 5.34 9.41
C VAL A 905 25.42 5.92 10.31
N ALA A 906 25.62 7.24 10.28
CA ALA A 906 26.62 7.92 11.13
C ALA A 906 26.27 7.93 12.63
N THR A 907 25.01 7.72 13.03
CA THR A 907 24.65 7.58 14.45
C THR A 907 25.20 6.28 15.05
N GLY A 908 25.40 5.25 14.22
CA GLY A 908 25.77 3.89 14.66
C GLY A 908 24.56 3.03 15.07
N ASP A 909 23.34 3.46 14.77
CA ASP A 909 22.11 2.71 15.07
C ASP A 909 21.92 1.56 14.07
N GLY A 910 22.57 0.41 14.30
CA GLY A 910 22.35 -0.84 13.54
C GLY A 910 23.58 -1.75 13.44
N ASP A 911 23.42 -2.90 12.76
CA ASP A 911 24.49 -3.90 12.52
C ASP A 911 25.47 -3.48 11.40
N VAL A 912 25.84 -2.19 11.33
CA VAL A 912 26.67 -1.63 10.27
C VAL A 912 27.85 -0.89 10.87
N ALA A 913 29.00 -0.91 10.19
CA ALA A 913 30.15 -0.12 10.59
C ALA A 913 29.78 1.37 10.70
N LYS A 914 29.98 1.93 11.89
CA LYS A 914 29.78 3.35 12.14
C LYS A 914 30.82 4.15 11.35
N GLY A 915 30.37 5.06 10.51
CA GLY A 915 31.23 6.07 9.88
C GLY A 915 31.22 7.41 10.62
N ASP A 916 31.88 8.41 10.05
CA ASP A 916 32.02 9.75 10.62
C ASP A 916 31.60 10.82 9.60
N LEU A 917 30.77 11.78 10.04
CA LEU A 917 30.35 12.94 9.24
C LEU A 917 30.65 14.28 9.95
N ARG A 918 31.42 14.26 11.05
CA ARG A 918 31.60 15.41 11.97
C ARG A 918 32.60 16.47 11.50
N SER A 919 33.10 16.39 10.28
CA SER A 919 33.95 17.45 9.73
C SER A 919 33.11 18.72 9.56
N ALA A 920 33.60 19.87 10.03
CA ALA A 920 32.87 21.13 9.97
C ALA A 920 32.42 21.51 8.54
N ALA A 921 33.22 21.19 7.52
CA ALA A 921 32.87 21.42 6.13
C ALA A 921 31.75 20.47 5.65
N THR A 922 31.82 19.18 6.01
CA THR A 922 30.78 18.19 5.73
C THR A 922 29.47 18.56 6.43
N GLU A 923 29.51 18.92 7.72
CA GLU A 923 28.35 19.36 8.49
C GLU A 923 27.67 20.57 7.83
N LYS A 924 28.45 21.59 7.47
CA LYS A 924 27.93 22.79 6.79
C LYS A 924 27.27 22.46 5.45
N ALA A 925 27.86 21.55 4.66
CA ALA A 925 27.28 21.12 3.39
C ALA A 925 25.97 20.33 3.59
N LEU A 926 25.91 19.46 4.60
CA LEU A 926 24.69 18.72 4.98
C LEU A 926 23.59 19.69 5.45
N GLN A 927 23.92 20.62 6.35
CA GLN A 927 22.98 21.64 6.83
C GLN A 927 22.38 22.43 5.68
N ALA A 928 23.20 22.91 4.73
CA ALA A 928 22.71 23.67 3.57
C ALA A 928 21.67 22.88 2.73
N LEU A 929 21.94 21.61 2.45
CA LEU A 929 21.02 20.74 1.70
C LEU A 929 19.74 20.44 2.51
N LEU A 930 19.87 20.11 3.79
CA LEU A 930 18.74 19.74 4.66
C LEU A 930 17.84 20.94 4.96
N HIS A 931 18.41 22.13 5.14
CA HIS A 931 17.67 23.39 5.30
C HIS A 931 16.85 23.75 4.06
N SER A 932 17.33 23.39 2.87
CA SER A 932 16.52 23.50 1.65
C SER A 932 15.35 22.51 1.66
N CYS A 933 15.58 21.27 2.09
CA CYS A 933 14.56 20.21 2.09
C CYS A 933 13.49 20.41 3.17
N VAL A 934 13.83 20.95 4.34
CA VAL A 934 12.85 21.17 5.43
C VAL A 934 11.81 22.24 5.10
N LYS A 935 12.10 23.09 4.09
CA LYS A 935 11.22 24.13 3.56
C LYS A 935 10.49 23.72 2.28
N ASP A 936 10.63 22.47 1.84
CA ASP A 936 10.01 21.97 0.61
C ASP A 936 8.47 21.89 0.75
N PRO A 937 7.68 22.17 -0.31
CA PRO A 937 6.22 22.07 -0.24
C PRO A 937 5.70 20.64 0.00
N ASP A 938 6.47 19.59 -0.29
CA ASP A 938 6.07 18.20 -0.01
C ASP A 938 6.35 17.82 1.44
N GLU A 939 5.30 17.45 2.18
CA GLU A 939 5.38 16.98 3.56
C GLU A 939 6.34 15.79 3.75
N ARG A 940 6.51 14.95 2.73
CA ARG A 940 7.37 13.75 2.80
C ARG A 940 8.84 14.16 2.81
N VAL A 941 9.20 15.15 1.99
CA VAL A 941 10.55 15.72 1.93
C VAL A 941 10.86 16.42 3.25
N ARG A 942 9.93 17.23 3.77
CA ARG A 942 10.09 17.89 5.08
C ARG A 942 10.28 16.87 6.20
N SER A 943 9.49 15.79 6.22
CA SER A 943 9.59 14.73 7.23
C SER A 943 10.94 14.01 7.18
N LEU A 944 11.45 13.68 5.99
CA LEU A 944 12.78 13.08 5.80
C LEU A 944 13.89 14.03 6.26
N ALA A 945 13.82 15.30 5.87
CA ALA A 945 14.80 16.32 6.25
C ALA A 945 14.83 16.53 7.77
N ALA A 946 13.68 16.63 8.42
CA ALA A 946 13.59 16.78 9.88
C ALA A 946 14.21 15.58 10.62
N ARG A 947 13.97 14.35 10.14
CA ARG A 947 14.62 13.15 10.70
C ARG A 947 16.13 13.17 10.48
N ALA A 948 16.58 13.55 9.27
CA ALA A 948 18.00 13.65 8.94
C ALA A 948 18.74 14.67 9.83
N ILE A 949 18.15 15.86 10.07
CA ILE A 949 18.71 16.87 10.98
C ILE A 949 18.81 16.29 12.40
N GLY A 950 17.78 15.60 12.88
CA GLY A 950 17.81 14.93 14.17
C GLY A 950 18.93 13.89 14.30
N ASP A 951 19.14 13.07 13.27
CA ASP A 951 20.22 12.07 13.22
C ASP A 951 21.60 12.75 13.15
N LEU A 952 21.74 13.84 12.37
CA LEU A 952 22.97 14.64 12.29
C LEU A 952 23.33 15.27 13.64
N CYS A 953 22.36 15.88 14.32
CA CYS A 953 22.53 16.43 15.68
C CYS A 953 22.99 15.34 16.66
N ARG A 954 22.42 14.13 16.58
CA ARG A 954 22.80 12.99 17.41
C ARG A 954 24.26 12.57 17.17
N SER A 955 24.74 12.61 15.92
CA SER A 955 26.13 12.25 15.60
C SER A 955 27.15 13.37 15.91
N SER A 956 26.77 14.64 15.74
CA SER A 956 27.67 15.81 15.77
C SER A 956 27.76 16.52 17.13
N GLY A 957 26.83 16.26 18.04
CA GLY A 957 26.87 16.76 19.42
C GLY A 957 26.22 18.13 19.63
N ASN A 958 26.41 18.68 20.85
CA ASN A 958 25.58 19.77 21.38
C ASN A 958 25.74 21.11 20.65
N ALA A 959 26.94 21.44 20.14
CA ALA A 959 27.21 22.72 19.50
C ALA A 959 26.40 22.88 18.20
N LEU A 960 26.45 21.88 17.31
CA LEU A 960 25.63 21.84 16.11
C LEU A 960 24.14 21.80 16.46
N THR A 961 23.76 21.01 17.47
CA THR A 961 22.36 20.90 17.91
C THR A 961 21.78 22.25 18.35
N ALA A 962 22.52 23.04 19.13
CA ALA A 962 22.07 24.36 19.57
C ALA A 962 21.89 25.35 18.40
N ALA A 963 22.80 25.30 17.42
CA ALA A 963 22.70 26.11 16.20
C ALA A 963 21.46 25.72 15.37
N GLU A 964 21.20 24.41 15.20
CA GLU A 964 20.03 23.91 14.46
C GLU A 964 18.71 24.27 15.14
N VAL A 965 18.60 24.12 16.46
CA VAL A 965 17.40 24.53 17.21
C VAL A 965 17.11 26.02 17.01
N THR A 966 18.15 26.86 17.04
CA THR A 966 18.02 28.30 16.80
C THR A 966 17.51 28.58 15.38
N TYR A 967 18.13 27.97 14.37
CA TYR A 967 17.73 28.12 12.96
C TYR A 967 16.27 27.69 12.71
N LEU A 968 15.87 26.53 13.24
CA LEU A 968 14.53 25.99 13.05
C LEU A 968 13.47 26.85 13.77
N THR A 969 13.76 27.30 15.00
CA THR A 969 12.87 28.20 15.74
C THR A 969 12.68 29.50 14.99
N GLU A 970 13.76 30.13 14.51
CA GLU A 970 13.67 31.34 13.70
C GLU A 970 12.89 31.12 12.40
N THR A 971 13.06 29.97 11.76
CA THR A 971 12.36 29.63 10.52
C THR A 971 10.85 29.53 10.77
N ILE A 972 10.45 28.82 11.83
CA ILE A 972 9.03 28.68 12.22
C ILE A 972 8.43 30.05 12.59
N VAL A 973 9.15 30.88 13.33
CA VAL A 973 8.68 32.22 13.73
C VAL A 973 8.54 33.18 12.55
N LYS A 974 9.42 33.04 11.53
CA LYS A 974 9.37 33.86 10.30
C LYS A 974 8.25 33.43 9.35
N ASP A 975 7.82 32.17 9.40
CA ASP A 975 6.75 31.63 8.56
C ASP A 975 5.36 31.91 9.16
N ARG A 976 4.74 33.01 8.74
CA ARG A 976 3.43 33.45 9.23
C ARG A 976 2.24 32.79 8.53
N GLU A 977 2.49 32.03 7.46
CA GLU A 977 1.47 31.32 6.68
C GLU A 977 1.97 29.91 6.30
N PRO A 978 1.99 28.96 7.25
CA PRO A 978 2.39 27.59 6.96
C PRO A 978 1.28 26.91 6.16
N HIS A 979 1.37 26.98 4.83
CA HIS A 979 0.47 26.29 3.91
C HIS A 979 1.13 25.08 3.26
#